data_AF-A0A933X7X7-F1
#
_entry.id   AF-A0A933X7X7-F1
#
_cell.length_a   1.000
_cell.length_b   1.000
_cell.length_c   1.000
_cell.angle_alpha   90.00
_cell.angle_beta   90.00
_cell.angle_gamma   90.00
#
_symmetry.space_group_name_H-M   'P 1'
#
loop_
_entity.id
_entity.type
_entity.pdbx_description
1 polymer ?
#
loop_
_entity_poly.entity_id
_entity_poly.type
_entity_poly.pdbx_seq_one_letter_code
_entity_poly.pdbx_strand_id
1 'polypeptide(L)'
;MRRIPLGLALLLLIALPGQLKAASSSARVPVRIVFDTDMHTDCDDAGALAVLHALADNGECKILATVVSVKDYLSAATVDAINTYYGRPGLPLGMVKGPGVRRQSSFTARLAADFPHRVKAAEQVPDATEVYREVLEQQPDRSVVIVTVGYLTNLRNLLQLPAANGRPSGRELVERKVAKWVCMGGNFVGHPPRDDLRLGNVNFQFDVAATLEAIRQWPRPLVFVGREIGSVPSGLQVGANLAKTPPENPVRRAYFHYFSGQQKSRHVADLTTVLYAVRGRRDYWDLSAPGRMKLQPDVTFDWQSAAEGNQSFLIKKQRDGKPNDRYLEAVLEELLLQPPRRRTSGGTSKASSAGPPPVAEAFSAAPSSSGASTPATEAARSTGSTATPPYPPSPVIAALEWAPTNRIARAAYDGDNWPVTWADDDAIYTTWGDGTGFVPKVKQKLSLGFARVTGAPDQFNGVNVRSPAEQLGQGRAGKKGWGILCVEGVLYLWLGHADNRGATAQLAWSRDHAATWTFADWKFAEFGLVGFVNFGRNYAGARDEFVYAYSHDDPRADTPADRFILMRAPKRRLTEHAAWEFFEKRGADGQPVWTRDVRARGAVFEHRGACLRSAMTYCAPLRRYLWWQQLPQPAGFTNDRGDTRFAGGFAIYDAPEPWGPWTTAFFTPRWDVGPGEHGDFPAKWMSVGGRTLHLVFSGDDCFAVREARIELR
;
A
#
# COMPACT_ATOMS: atom_id res chain seq x y z
N MET A 1 7.84 -22.55 79.40
CA MET A 1 6.41 -22.86 79.66
C MET A 1 5.82 -21.69 80.45
N ARG A 2 4.59 -21.18 80.34
CA ARG A 2 3.36 -21.37 79.53
C ARG A 2 2.58 -20.02 79.57
N ARG A 3 1.53 -19.88 78.74
CA ARG A 3 0.67 -18.68 78.44
C ARG A 3 -0.23 -18.20 79.61
N ILE A 4 -0.91 -17.03 79.56
CA ILE A 4 -2.33 -16.72 79.11
C ILE A 4 -2.63 -15.20 79.48
N PRO A 5 -3.60 -14.37 78.96
CA PRO A 5 -4.01 -13.99 77.58
C PRO A 5 -4.55 -12.50 77.34
N LEU A 6 -4.87 -12.22 76.06
CA LEU A 6 -5.89 -11.39 75.36
C LEU A 6 -6.62 -10.13 75.92
N GLY A 7 -6.69 -9.12 75.03
CA GLY A 7 -7.86 -8.22 74.81
C GLY A 7 -7.71 -7.37 73.52
N LEU A 8 -8.65 -7.45 72.58
CA LEU A 8 -8.75 -6.56 71.39
C LEU A 8 -10.23 -6.36 71.02
N ALA A 9 -10.66 -5.11 70.80
CA ALA A 9 -12.01 -4.74 70.36
C ALA A 9 -11.98 -3.90 69.07
N LEU A 10 -12.96 -4.16 68.19
CA LEU A 10 -13.10 -3.66 66.82
C LEU A 10 -14.25 -2.63 66.76
N LEU A 11 -14.07 -1.51 66.05
CA LEU A 11 -15.11 -0.49 65.80
C LEU A 11 -15.30 -0.29 64.28
N LEU A 12 -16.55 -0.50 63.83
CA LEU A 12 -17.02 -0.27 62.45
C LEU A 12 -17.34 1.21 62.23
N LEU A 13 -16.94 1.76 61.07
CA LEU A 13 -17.35 3.08 60.57
C LEU A 13 -18.19 2.92 59.29
N ILE A 14 -19.42 3.43 59.35
CA ILE A 14 -20.41 3.46 58.26
C ILE A 14 -20.13 4.68 57.37
N ALA A 15 -19.94 4.46 56.06
CA ALA A 15 -19.73 5.52 55.07
C ALA A 15 -21.06 6.03 54.48
N LEU A 16 -21.27 7.35 54.51
CA LEU A 16 -22.33 8.07 53.80
C LEU A 16 -21.97 8.25 52.31
N PRO A 17 -22.95 8.21 51.38
CA PRO A 17 -22.70 8.44 49.96
C PRO A 17 -22.48 9.94 49.66
N GLY A 18 -21.25 10.30 49.30
CA GLY A 18 -20.86 11.65 48.89
C GLY A 18 -21.24 11.95 47.44
N GLN A 19 -21.78 13.15 47.22
CA GLN A 19 -22.09 13.73 45.92
C GLN A 19 -20.85 13.80 45.01
N LEU A 20 -20.93 13.18 43.83
CA LEU A 20 -19.95 13.32 42.75
C LEU A 20 -19.92 14.78 42.27
N LYS A 21 -18.85 15.51 42.58
CA LYS A 21 -18.48 16.71 41.84
C LYS A 21 -18.15 16.30 40.41
N ALA A 22 -19.02 16.67 39.47
CA ALA A 22 -18.72 16.62 38.05
C ALA A 22 -17.42 17.40 37.80
N ALA A 23 -16.39 16.70 37.33
CA ALA A 23 -15.19 17.35 36.82
C ALA A 23 -15.60 18.22 35.63
N SER A 24 -15.47 19.55 35.74
CA SER A 24 -15.64 20.43 34.60
C SER A 24 -14.54 20.09 33.59
N SER A 25 -14.92 19.50 32.46
CA SER A 25 -14.01 19.36 31.32
C SER A 25 -13.60 20.78 30.90
N SER A 26 -12.33 21.17 31.11
CA SER A 26 -11.85 22.41 30.52
C SER A 26 -11.94 22.25 29.00
N ALA A 27 -12.78 23.07 28.36
CA ALA A 27 -12.91 23.05 26.91
C ALA A 27 -11.55 23.42 26.31
N ARG A 28 -10.89 22.45 25.68
CA ARG A 28 -9.57 22.64 25.06
C ARG A 28 -9.68 23.73 23.99
N VAL A 29 -8.87 24.78 24.09
CA VAL A 29 -8.87 25.88 23.11
C VAL A 29 -8.51 25.33 21.73
N PRO A 30 -9.35 25.52 20.69
CA PRO A 30 -9.08 24.99 19.36
C PRO A 30 -7.80 25.57 18.76
N VAL A 31 -7.01 24.73 18.09
CA VAL A 31 -5.79 25.16 17.38
C VAL A 31 -6.18 26.06 16.20
N ARG A 32 -5.53 27.21 16.03
CA ARG A 32 -5.78 28.12 14.91
C ARG A 32 -4.84 27.77 13.77
N ILE A 33 -5.38 27.37 12.61
CA ILE A 33 -4.61 26.81 11.50
C ILE A 33 -4.70 27.73 10.28
N VAL A 34 -3.55 28.04 9.67
CA VAL A 34 -3.49 28.43 8.24
C VAL A 34 -2.99 27.22 7.47
N PHE A 35 -3.73 26.80 6.46
CA PHE A 35 -3.40 25.66 5.61
C PHE A 35 -2.88 26.16 4.26
N ASP A 36 -1.68 25.73 3.89
CA ASP A 36 -0.95 26.16 2.70
C ASP A 36 -0.57 24.95 1.85
N THR A 37 -1.14 24.86 0.65
CA THR A 37 -1.19 23.65 -0.17
C THR A 37 -0.83 23.99 -1.60
N ASP A 38 -0.22 23.09 -2.36
CA ASP A 38 -0.20 23.25 -3.82
C ASP A 38 -1.53 22.80 -4.43
N MET A 39 -2.27 21.87 -3.79
CA MET A 39 -3.54 21.29 -4.29
C MET A 39 -3.38 20.94 -5.76
N HIS A 40 -2.34 20.16 -6.04
CA HIS A 40 -1.81 20.09 -7.41
C HIS A 40 -1.08 18.78 -7.68
N THR A 41 0.05 18.55 -7.01
CA THR A 41 1.00 17.50 -7.40
C THR A 41 0.45 16.11 -7.16
N ASP A 42 -0.27 15.93 -6.06
CA ASP A 42 -0.84 14.66 -5.65
C ASP A 42 -2.25 14.87 -5.07
N CYS A 43 -3.01 13.79 -4.90
CA CYS A 43 -4.38 13.88 -4.37
C CYS A 43 -4.43 13.95 -2.83
N ASP A 44 -3.32 13.71 -2.13
CA ASP A 44 -3.30 13.76 -0.67
C ASP A 44 -3.48 15.17 -0.09
N ASP A 45 -3.26 16.24 -0.86
CA ASP A 45 -3.68 17.61 -0.51
C ASP A 45 -5.20 17.67 -0.23
N ALA A 46 -6.01 17.06 -1.10
CA ALA A 46 -7.46 17.02 -0.95
C ALA A 46 -7.87 16.19 0.27
N GLY A 47 -7.16 15.10 0.52
CA GLY A 47 -7.34 14.28 1.73
C GLY A 47 -6.95 15.04 3.00
N ALA A 48 -5.86 15.80 2.99
CA ALA A 48 -5.43 16.65 4.10
C ALA A 48 -6.45 17.73 4.42
N LEU A 49 -7.00 18.40 3.41
CA LEU A 49 -8.04 19.40 3.60
C LEU A 49 -9.32 18.78 4.16
N ALA A 50 -9.70 17.57 3.72
CA ALA A 50 -10.82 16.80 4.27
C ALA A 50 -10.62 16.49 5.77
N VAL A 51 -9.44 15.96 6.13
CA VAL A 51 -9.06 15.67 7.52
C VAL A 51 -9.07 16.94 8.36
N LEU A 52 -8.57 18.07 7.83
CA LEU A 52 -8.60 19.36 8.53
C LEU A 52 -10.03 19.83 8.80
N HIS A 53 -10.94 19.66 7.83
CA HIS A 53 -12.36 19.97 8.02
C HIS A 53 -13.03 19.08 9.06
N ALA A 54 -12.76 17.77 9.04
CA ALA A 54 -13.27 16.83 10.03
C ALA A 54 -12.81 17.23 11.45
N LEU A 55 -11.52 17.54 11.62
CA LEU A 55 -10.97 18.02 12.89
C LEU A 55 -11.60 19.36 13.33
N ALA A 56 -11.91 20.25 12.39
CA ALA A 56 -12.62 21.49 12.68
C ALA A 56 -14.10 21.27 13.05
N ASP A 57 -14.78 20.31 12.42
CA ASP A 57 -16.15 19.89 12.76
C ASP A 57 -16.24 19.24 14.15
N ASN A 58 -15.15 18.60 14.56
CA ASN A 58 -14.94 18.00 15.89
C ASN A 58 -14.53 19.05 16.94
N GLY A 59 -14.37 20.32 16.55
CA GLY A 59 -14.00 21.41 17.44
C GLY A 59 -12.53 21.41 17.88
N GLU A 60 -11.67 20.60 17.26
CA GLU A 60 -10.25 20.49 17.63
C GLU A 60 -9.41 21.65 17.05
N CYS A 61 -9.85 22.26 15.95
CA CYS A 61 -9.19 23.40 15.33
C CYS A 61 -10.15 24.42 14.70
N LYS A 62 -9.66 25.64 14.49
CA LYS A 62 -10.28 26.69 13.67
C LYS A 62 -9.40 26.92 12.45
N ILE A 63 -9.94 26.65 11.27
CA ILE A 63 -9.31 27.00 9.99
C ILE A 63 -9.47 28.51 9.80
N LEU A 64 -8.34 29.22 9.72
CA LEU A 64 -8.30 30.67 9.55
C LEU A 64 -8.23 31.07 8.09
N ALA A 65 -7.49 30.31 7.28
CA ALA A 65 -7.36 30.50 5.84
C ALA A 65 -6.86 29.21 5.18
N THR A 66 -7.17 29.07 3.90
CA THR A 66 -6.64 28.04 3.02
C THR A 66 -6.00 28.74 1.82
N VAL A 67 -4.68 28.70 1.70
CA VAL A 67 -3.93 29.40 0.65
C VAL A 67 -3.22 28.42 -0.26
N VAL A 68 -2.97 28.83 -1.51
CA VAL A 68 -2.40 27.98 -2.56
C VAL A 68 -1.02 28.47 -2.97
N SER A 69 -0.04 27.56 -3.02
CA SER A 69 1.39 27.81 -3.28
C SER A 69 1.78 27.74 -4.77
N VAL A 70 0.81 27.56 -5.66
CA VAL A 70 0.98 27.54 -7.12
C VAL A 70 0.23 28.67 -7.81
N LYS A 71 0.59 28.95 -9.06
CA LYS A 71 -0.04 30.00 -9.89
C LYS A 71 -1.24 29.51 -10.73
N ASP A 72 -1.67 28.26 -10.54
CA ASP A 72 -2.82 27.70 -11.22
C ASP A 72 -4.09 27.99 -10.42
N TYR A 73 -4.98 28.83 -10.97
CA TYR A 73 -6.21 29.21 -10.27
C TYR A 73 -7.18 28.03 -10.11
N LEU A 74 -7.01 26.96 -10.88
CA LEU A 74 -7.82 25.74 -10.73
C LEU A 74 -7.52 25.03 -9.42
N SER A 75 -6.30 25.14 -8.88
CA SER A 75 -5.96 24.68 -7.53
C SER A 75 -6.72 25.49 -6.47
N ALA A 76 -6.76 26.82 -6.60
CA ALA A 76 -7.56 27.67 -5.71
C ALA A 76 -9.07 27.41 -5.82
N ALA A 77 -9.58 27.19 -7.04
CA ALA A 77 -10.97 26.79 -7.27
C ALA A 77 -11.30 25.45 -6.61
N THR A 78 -10.38 24.48 -6.68
CA THR A 78 -10.53 23.17 -6.05
C THR A 78 -10.54 23.27 -4.52
N VAL A 79 -9.66 24.07 -3.93
CA VAL A 79 -9.68 24.37 -2.49
C VAL A 79 -11.02 25.01 -2.08
N ASP A 80 -11.51 26.00 -2.82
CA ASP A 80 -12.79 26.67 -2.53
C ASP A 80 -13.99 25.71 -2.69
N ALA A 81 -13.95 24.80 -3.65
CA ALA A 81 -14.96 23.77 -3.85
C ALA A 81 -15.01 22.80 -2.65
N ILE A 82 -13.86 22.33 -2.16
CA ILE A 82 -13.77 21.47 -0.97
C ILE A 82 -14.25 22.25 0.27
N ASN A 83 -13.79 23.48 0.47
CA ASN A 83 -14.25 24.35 1.56
C ASN A 83 -15.78 24.52 1.54
N THR A 84 -16.35 24.73 0.36
CA THR A 84 -17.80 24.88 0.14
C THR A 84 -18.56 23.60 0.49
N TYR A 85 -18.07 22.44 0.04
CA TYR A 85 -18.64 21.13 0.38
C TYR A 85 -18.65 20.87 1.90
N TYR A 86 -17.59 21.26 2.60
CA TYR A 86 -17.51 21.18 4.07
C TYR A 86 -18.21 22.35 4.80
N GLY A 87 -19.10 23.08 4.14
CA GLY A 87 -19.94 24.11 4.76
C GLY A 87 -19.19 25.36 5.22
N ARG A 88 -18.04 25.66 4.59
CA ARG A 88 -17.17 26.81 4.90
C ARG A 88 -16.81 27.62 3.65
N PRO A 89 -17.79 28.01 2.81
CA PRO A 89 -17.52 28.76 1.57
C PRO A 89 -16.94 30.16 1.82
N GLY A 90 -16.98 30.68 3.05
CA GLY A 90 -16.47 32.01 3.41
C GLY A 90 -15.03 32.02 3.91
N LEU A 91 -14.31 30.90 3.89
CA LEU A 91 -12.91 30.89 4.34
C LEU A 91 -12.06 31.84 3.46
N PRO A 92 -11.16 32.64 4.08
CA PRO A 92 -10.15 33.38 3.33
C PRO A 92 -9.33 32.43 2.47
N LEU A 93 -9.21 32.79 1.20
CA LEU A 93 -8.52 32.05 0.16
C LEU A 93 -7.55 33.00 -0.54
N GLY A 94 -6.32 32.55 -0.73
CA GLY A 94 -5.29 33.29 -1.46
C GLY A 94 -4.50 32.35 -2.36
N MET A 95 -3.84 32.93 -3.37
CA MET A 95 -2.98 32.21 -4.29
C MET A 95 -1.71 33.02 -4.54
N VAL A 96 -0.58 32.34 -4.78
CA VAL A 96 0.67 32.99 -5.17
C VAL A 96 0.45 34.01 -6.30
N LYS A 97 0.92 35.24 -6.07
CA LYS A 97 1.14 36.24 -7.12
C LYS A 97 2.64 36.42 -7.38
N GLY A 98 2.98 36.93 -8.56
CA GLY A 98 4.37 37.10 -8.98
C GLY A 98 5.06 35.79 -9.39
N PRO A 99 6.39 35.66 -9.17
CA PRO A 99 7.15 34.44 -9.42
C PRO A 99 6.73 33.28 -8.52
N GLY A 100 6.49 32.12 -9.12
CA GLY A 100 6.08 30.90 -8.42
C GLY A 100 5.81 29.76 -9.40
N VAL A 101 5.55 28.57 -8.86
CA VAL A 101 5.39 27.35 -9.67
C VAL A 101 4.09 27.41 -10.47
N ARG A 102 4.16 27.09 -11.77
CA ARG A 102 3.01 26.95 -12.67
C ARG A 102 3.11 25.63 -13.41
N ARG A 103 2.19 24.71 -13.11
CA ARG A 103 2.07 23.40 -13.74
C ARG A 103 0.58 23.05 -13.83
N GLN A 104 0.22 22.04 -14.60
CA GLN A 104 -1.16 21.52 -14.64
C GLN A 104 -1.29 20.29 -13.73
N SER A 105 -2.41 20.18 -13.02
CA SER A 105 -2.75 19.02 -12.19
C SER A 105 -3.64 18.05 -12.95
N SER A 106 -3.58 16.77 -12.58
CA SER A 106 -4.41 15.71 -13.16
C SER A 106 -5.89 15.77 -12.74
N PHE A 107 -6.24 16.52 -11.68
CA PHE A 107 -7.60 16.50 -11.14
C PHE A 107 -8.27 17.88 -10.98
N THR A 108 -7.51 18.96 -10.75
CA THR A 108 -8.08 20.27 -10.36
C THR A 108 -9.06 20.85 -11.38
N ALA A 109 -8.74 20.76 -12.68
CA ALA A 109 -9.61 21.25 -13.75
C ALA A 109 -11.00 20.60 -13.72
N ARG A 110 -11.04 19.30 -13.43
CA ARG A 110 -12.30 18.56 -13.41
C ARG A 110 -13.12 18.86 -12.16
N LEU A 111 -12.45 19.07 -11.02
CA LEU A 111 -13.14 19.48 -9.79
C LEU A 111 -13.70 20.90 -9.90
N ALA A 112 -12.94 21.84 -10.45
CA ALA A 112 -13.44 23.19 -10.71
C ALA A 112 -14.63 23.18 -11.69
N ALA A 113 -14.66 22.28 -12.66
CA ALA A 113 -15.80 22.15 -13.56
C ALA A 113 -17.05 21.55 -12.89
N ASP A 114 -16.86 20.52 -12.06
CA ASP A 114 -17.96 19.69 -11.56
C ASP A 114 -18.58 20.20 -10.23
N PHE A 115 -17.90 21.07 -9.48
CA PHE A 115 -18.30 21.48 -8.13
C PHE A 115 -18.55 22.98 -7.96
N PRO A 116 -19.48 23.41 -7.07
CA PRO A 116 -19.69 24.82 -6.78
C PRO A 116 -18.47 25.47 -6.10
N HIS A 117 -18.01 26.61 -6.64
CA HIS A 117 -16.96 27.46 -6.08
C HIS A 117 -17.08 28.91 -6.58
N ARG A 118 -16.43 29.84 -5.88
CA ARG A 118 -16.40 31.29 -6.16
C ARG A 118 -15.35 31.71 -7.18
N VAL A 119 -14.25 30.98 -7.28
CA VAL A 119 -13.08 31.36 -8.10
C VAL A 119 -13.33 31.15 -9.59
N LYS A 120 -13.38 32.18 -10.44
CA LYS A 120 -13.57 32.01 -11.91
C LYS A 120 -12.35 32.37 -12.75
N ALA A 121 -11.43 33.16 -12.19
CA ALA A 121 -10.18 33.53 -12.84
C ALA A 121 -9.08 33.80 -11.81
N ALA A 122 -7.82 33.77 -12.24
CA ALA A 122 -6.66 33.97 -11.38
C ALA A 122 -6.66 35.35 -10.72
N GLU A 123 -7.13 36.39 -11.41
CA GLU A 123 -7.16 37.78 -11.00
C GLU A 123 -8.11 38.02 -9.81
N GLN A 124 -9.15 37.18 -9.69
CA GLN A 124 -10.15 37.27 -8.61
C GLN A 124 -9.64 36.70 -7.28
N VAL A 125 -8.62 35.83 -7.32
CA VAL A 125 -8.05 35.26 -6.10
C VAL A 125 -7.06 36.27 -5.50
N PRO A 126 -7.24 36.68 -4.23
CA PRO A 126 -6.29 37.55 -3.55
C PRO A 126 -4.87 36.97 -3.51
N ASP A 127 -3.88 37.84 -3.31
CA ASP A 127 -2.51 37.40 -3.05
C ASP A 127 -2.44 36.64 -1.71
N ALA A 128 -1.93 35.41 -1.74
CA ALA A 128 -1.72 34.61 -0.54
C ALA A 128 -0.90 35.35 0.53
N THR A 129 0.06 36.18 0.14
CA THR A 129 0.87 36.96 1.08
C THR A 129 0.06 38.01 1.84
N GLU A 130 -0.85 38.71 1.17
CA GLU A 130 -1.77 39.65 1.84
C GLU A 130 -2.81 38.92 2.69
N VAL A 131 -3.32 37.77 2.25
CA VAL A 131 -4.21 36.93 3.06
C VAL A 131 -3.51 36.48 4.35
N TYR A 132 -2.25 36.03 4.27
CA TYR A 132 -1.44 35.73 5.46
C TYR A 132 -1.35 36.94 6.39
N ARG A 133 -1.04 38.12 5.84
CA ARG A 133 -0.88 39.35 6.62
C ARG A 133 -2.17 39.70 7.37
N GLU A 134 -3.29 39.78 6.68
CA GLU A 134 -4.60 40.12 7.24
C GLU A 134 -5.03 39.12 8.32
N VAL A 135 -4.87 37.82 8.05
CA VAL A 135 -5.25 36.76 8.98
C VAL A 135 -4.40 36.80 10.24
N LEU A 136 -3.08 36.92 10.11
CA LEU A 136 -2.15 36.92 11.25
C LEU A 136 -2.31 38.17 12.12
N GLU A 137 -2.50 39.35 11.54
CA GLU A 137 -2.69 40.62 12.27
C GLU A 137 -3.88 40.55 13.25
N GLN A 138 -4.93 39.81 12.87
CA GLN A 138 -6.15 39.64 13.68
C GLN A 138 -6.03 38.58 14.77
N GLN A 139 -4.96 37.78 14.80
CA GLN A 139 -4.81 36.73 15.80
C GLN A 139 -4.05 37.20 17.04
N PRO A 140 -4.30 36.56 18.20
CA PRO A 140 -3.44 36.72 19.36
C PRO A 140 -1.99 36.33 19.04
N ASP A 141 -1.05 36.93 19.76
CA ASP A 141 0.36 36.59 19.63
C ASP A 141 0.58 35.11 19.99
N ARG A 142 1.53 34.45 19.30
CA ARG A 142 1.85 33.03 19.51
C ARG A 142 0.68 32.04 19.41
N SER A 143 -0.34 32.35 18.62
CA SER A 143 -1.56 31.52 18.58
C SER A 143 -1.77 30.73 17.28
N VAL A 144 -1.07 31.07 16.20
CA VAL A 144 -1.30 30.49 14.87
C VAL A 144 -0.32 29.37 14.57
N VAL A 145 -0.84 28.23 14.13
CA VAL A 145 -0.05 27.15 13.54
C VAL A 145 -0.19 27.24 12.02
N ILE A 146 0.93 27.32 11.31
CA ILE A 146 0.97 27.26 9.86
C ILE A 146 1.27 25.82 9.45
N VAL A 147 0.53 25.30 8.47
CA VAL A 147 0.71 23.96 7.91
C VAL A 147 1.01 24.09 6.43
N THR A 148 2.21 23.72 5.99
CA THR A 148 2.55 23.65 4.56
C THR A 148 2.59 22.21 4.11
N VAL A 149 1.80 21.90 3.08
CA VAL A 149 1.79 20.61 2.39
C VAL A 149 2.18 20.71 0.91
N GLY A 150 2.38 21.94 0.40
CA GLY A 150 2.94 22.21 -0.93
C GLY A 150 4.24 23.00 -0.90
N TYR A 151 4.46 23.81 -1.93
CA TYR A 151 5.71 24.56 -2.13
C TYR A 151 5.86 25.76 -1.18
N LEU A 152 7.09 26.15 -0.90
CA LEU A 152 7.40 27.16 0.13
C LEU A 152 7.40 28.62 -0.38
N THR A 153 6.93 28.85 -1.61
CA THR A 153 6.85 30.17 -2.26
C THR A 153 6.09 31.20 -1.42
N ASN A 154 4.96 30.79 -0.83
CA ASN A 154 4.14 31.64 0.03
C ASN A 154 4.89 32.08 1.30
N LEU A 155 5.62 31.17 1.95
CA LEU A 155 6.38 31.50 3.15
C LEU A 155 7.59 32.38 2.86
N ARG A 156 8.29 32.16 1.74
CA ARG A 156 9.31 33.10 1.26
C ARG A 156 8.72 34.50 1.10
N ASN A 157 7.63 34.62 0.34
CA ASN A 157 7.00 35.92 0.09
C ASN A 157 6.55 36.60 1.39
N LEU A 158 6.00 35.82 2.34
CA LEU A 158 5.64 36.33 3.65
C LEU A 158 6.85 36.86 4.41
N LEU A 159 7.99 36.16 4.40
CA LEU A 159 9.20 36.65 5.09
C LEU A 159 9.79 37.91 4.42
N GLN A 160 9.70 38.00 3.09
CA GLN A 160 10.19 39.15 2.31
C GLN A 160 9.28 40.37 2.34
N LEU A 161 8.04 40.20 2.79
CA LEU A 161 7.04 41.24 2.80
C LEU A 161 7.49 42.42 3.68
N PRO A 162 7.74 43.62 3.12
CA PRO A 162 8.26 44.74 3.90
C PRO A 162 7.21 45.32 4.84
N ALA A 163 7.67 46.05 5.86
CA ALA A 163 6.80 46.92 6.65
C ALA A 163 6.26 48.03 5.73
N ALA A 164 4.96 48.30 5.82
CA ALA A 164 4.31 49.32 4.98
C ALA A 164 3.07 49.87 5.68
N ASN A 165 2.81 51.17 5.56
CA ASN A 165 1.62 51.84 6.08
C ASN A 165 1.33 51.56 7.58
N GLY A 166 2.38 51.56 8.41
CA GLY A 166 2.28 51.27 9.85
C GLY A 166 2.04 49.79 10.21
N ARG A 167 1.96 48.90 9.22
CA ARG A 167 1.87 47.45 9.41
C ARG A 167 3.29 46.86 9.53
N PRO A 168 3.50 45.86 10.41
CA PRO A 168 4.81 45.23 10.57
C PRO A 168 5.27 44.55 9.28
N SER A 169 6.57 44.31 9.15
CA SER A 169 7.09 43.41 8.12
C SER A 169 6.54 42.00 8.33
N GLY A 170 6.51 41.18 7.28
CA GLY A 170 6.00 39.83 7.41
C GLY A 170 6.87 38.95 8.31
N ARG A 171 8.18 39.19 8.38
CA ARG A 171 9.06 38.56 9.39
C ARG A 171 8.64 38.92 10.82
N GLU A 172 8.46 40.20 11.14
CA GLU A 172 7.99 40.65 12.46
C GLU A 172 6.61 40.07 12.79
N LEU A 173 5.73 39.98 11.79
CA LEU A 173 4.40 39.41 11.95
C LEU A 173 4.45 37.90 12.27
N VAL A 174 5.28 37.13 11.56
CA VAL A 174 5.55 35.72 11.88
C VAL A 174 6.16 35.61 13.28
N GLU A 175 7.16 36.44 13.57
CA GLU A 175 7.81 36.53 14.88
C GLU A 175 6.88 36.96 15.98
N ARG A 176 5.70 37.52 15.73
CA ARG A 176 4.74 37.89 16.75
C ARG A 176 3.60 36.88 16.88
N LYS A 177 3.03 36.46 15.75
CA LYS A 177 1.73 35.76 15.69
C LYS A 177 1.85 34.25 15.60
N VAL A 178 2.93 33.74 15.03
CA VAL A 178 3.06 32.30 14.75
C VAL A 178 3.60 31.55 15.97
N ALA A 179 2.85 30.52 16.38
CA ALA A 179 3.21 29.57 17.42
C ALA A 179 4.29 28.61 16.93
N LYS A 180 4.01 27.93 15.80
CA LYS A 180 4.92 27.01 15.10
C LYS A 180 4.50 26.85 13.64
N TRP A 181 5.45 26.42 12.82
CA TRP A 181 5.21 25.95 11.46
C TRP A 181 5.39 24.42 11.43
N VAL A 182 4.42 23.72 10.83
CA VAL A 182 4.49 22.29 10.54
C VAL A 182 4.62 22.12 9.03
N CYS A 183 5.73 21.51 8.60
CA CYS A 183 6.14 21.45 7.21
C CYS A 183 6.19 20.00 6.73
N MET A 184 5.35 19.65 5.75
CA MET A 184 5.57 18.42 4.98
C MET A 184 6.76 18.66 4.04
N GLY A 185 7.82 17.87 4.21
CA GLY A 185 8.99 17.93 3.33
C GLY A 185 10.25 17.37 3.98
N GLY A 186 11.21 16.98 3.13
CA GLY A 186 12.44 16.32 3.56
C GLY A 186 12.28 14.82 3.83
N ASN A 187 13.43 14.14 3.96
CA ASN A 187 13.53 12.74 4.35
C ASN A 187 14.50 12.64 5.53
N PHE A 188 14.03 12.30 6.73
CA PHE A 188 14.88 12.25 7.94
C PHE A 188 15.29 10.82 8.25
N VAL A 189 16.09 10.23 7.37
CA VAL A 189 16.50 8.82 7.44
C VAL A 189 17.96 8.66 7.85
N GLY A 190 18.27 7.60 8.60
CA GLY A 190 19.63 7.27 9.04
C GLY A 190 20.05 7.93 10.36
N HIS A 191 21.29 7.62 10.78
CA HIS A 191 21.91 8.15 12.00
C HIS A 191 23.36 8.61 11.69
N PRO A 192 23.63 9.93 11.62
CA PRO A 192 22.68 11.03 11.76
C PRO A 192 21.66 11.10 10.61
N PRO A 193 20.46 11.70 10.83
CA PRO A 193 19.47 11.87 9.78
C PRO A 193 19.99 12.74 8.64
N ARG A 194 19.71 12.33 7.40
CA ARG A 194 20.04 13.08 6.18
C ARG A 194 19.02 12.80 5.09
N ASP A 195 18.98 13.69 4.09
CA ASP A 195 18.11 13.51 2.95
C ASP A 195 18.48 12.27 2.12
N ASP A 196 17.47 11.55 1.64
CA ASP A 196 17.61 10.49 0.64
C ASP A 196 16.92 10.94 -0.65
N LEU A 197 17.73 11.43 -1.59
CA LEU A 197 17.25 11.89 -2.90
C LEU A 197 16.46 10.83 -3.67
N ARG A 198 16.65 9.53 -3.40
CA ARG A 198 15.92 8.45 -4.07
C ARG A 198 14.47 8.37 -3.60
N LEU A 199 14.20 8.79 -2.37
CA LEU A 199 12.83 8.88 -1.89
C LEU A 199 12.10 10.01 -2.60
N GLY A 200 12.82 11.09 -2.98
CA GLY A 200 12.31 12.28 -3.65
C GLY A 200 11.81 13.31 -2.65
N ASN A 201 11.99 14.61 -2.92
CA ASN A 201 11.57 15.69 -2.03
C ASN A 201 10.85 16.80 -2.81
N VAL A 202 9.68 16.45 -3.32
CA VAL A 202 8.91 17.25 -4.28
C VAL A 202 8.67 18.67 -3.76
N ASN A 203 8.23 18.83 -2.51
CA ASN A 203 7.90 20.16 -1.96
C ASN A 203 9.08 21.13 -1.91
N PHE A 204 10.32 20.63 -1.86
CA PHE A 204 11.52 21.44 -1.79
C PHE A 204 12.16 21.69 -3.17
N GLN A 205 11.87 20.83 -4.15
CA GLN A 205 12.56 20.81 -5.44
C GLN A 205 11.97 21.75 -6.50
N PHE A 206 10.66 22.07 -6.43
CA PHE A 206 10.02 22.90 -7.48
C PHE A 206 10.26 24.41 -7.32
N ASP A 207 10.52 24.91 -6.12
CA ASP A 207 10.95 26.29 -5.84
C ASP A 207 12.12 26.27 -4.85
N VAL A 208 13.30 25.91 -5.37
CA VAL A 208 14.54 25.78 -4.58
C VAL A 208 14.87 27.08 -3.86
N ALA A 209 14.75 28.23 -4.53
CA ALA A 209 15.06 29.52 -3.93
C ALA A 209 14.15 29.83 -2.73
N ALA A 210 12.83 29.65 -2.90
CA ALA A 210 11.89 29.82 -1.79
C ALA A 210 12.16 28.85 -0.65
N THR A 211 12.50 27.60 -0.95
CA THR A 211 12.81 26.57 0.05
C THR A 211 14.01 26.95 0.90
N LEU A 212 15.12 27.30 0.25
CA LEU A 212 16.35 27.71 0.93
C LEU A 212 16.10 28.92 1.83
N GLU A 213 15.38 29.90 1.32
CA GLU A 213 15.11 31.13 2.05
C GLU A 213 14.16 30.91 3.23
N ALA A 214 13.00 30.32 2.98
CA ALA A 214 11.97 30.10 3.99
C ALA A 214 12.52 29.27 5.16
N ILE A 215 13.19 28.15 4.89
CA ILE A 215 13.70 27.27 5.96
C ILE A 215 14.88 27.89 6.70
N ARG A 216 15.83 28.54 6.01
CA ARG A 216 17.02 29.09 6.67
C ARG A 216 16.70 30.30 7.54
N GLN A 217 15.70 31.10 7.15
CA GLN A 217 15.37 32.36 7.79
C GLN A 217 14.17 32.26 8.74
N TRP A 218 13.53 31.09 8.86
CA TRP A 218 12.33 30.94 9.69
C TRP A 218 12.61 31.24 11.17
N PRO A 219 11.93 32.22 11.79
CA PRO A 219 12.29 32.70 13.12
C PRO A 219 11.53 32.03 14.28
N ARG A 220 10.61 31.10 13.97
CA ARG A 220 9.74 30.43 14.97
C ARG A 220 10.01 28.92 14.99
N PRO A 221 9.46 28.16 15.97
CA PRO A 221 9.57 26.71 15.94
C PRO A 221 9.09 26.12 14.62
N LEU A 222 9.88 25.22 14.07
CA LEU A 222 9.61 24.49 12.82
C LEU A 222 9.66 22.99 13.10
N VAL A 223 8.58 22.29 12.74
CA VAL A 223 8.52 20.84 12.81
C VAL A 223 8.38 20.29 11.39
N PHE A 224 9.34 19.50 10.96
CA PHE A 224 9.25 18.77 9.71
C PHE A 224 8.51 17.45 9.88
N VAL A 225 7.69 17.15 8.88
CA VAL A 225 7.03 15.86 8.68
C VAL A 225 7.64 15.27 7.43
N GLY A 226 8.67 14.44 7.63
CA GLY A 226 9.39 13.80 6.53
C GLY A 226 8.54 12.73 5.84
N ARG A 227 8.92 12.36 4.62
CA ARG A 227 8.19 11.36 3.85
C ARG A 227 8.15 10.00 4.51
N GLU A 228 9.15 9.66 5.31
CA GLU A 228 9.18 8.43 6.09
C GLU A 228 8.06 8.35 7.13
N ILE A 229 7.38 9.46 7.44
CA ILE A 229 6.22 9.47 8.33
C ILE A 229 4.97 8.99 7.61
N GLY A 230 4.63 9.57 6.46
CA GLY A 230 3.34 9.36 5.80
C GLY A 230 3.39 8.79 4.37
N SER A 231 4.57 8.61 3.77
CA SER A 231 4.78 8.21 2.37
C SER A 231 5.78 7.04 2.29
N VAL A 232 6.84 7.14 1.49
CA VAL A 232 7.89 6.11 1.41
C VAL A 232 8.98 6.44 2.44
N PRO A 233 9.49 5.47 3.22
CA PRO A 233 9.19 4.02 3.23
C PRO A 233 8.04 3.59 4.19
N SER A 234 7.26 4.53 4.71
CA SER A 234 6.19 4.28 5.69
C SER A 234 5.18 3.22 5.23
N GLY A 235 4.77 3.27 3.96
CA GLY A 235 3.75 2.37 3.40
C GLY A 235 2.31 2.67 3.86
N LEU A 236 2.11 3.69 4.71
CA LEU A 236 0.79 4.16 5.14
C LEU A 236 -0.05 4.63 3.95
N GLN A 237 -1.27 4.13 3.81
CA GLN A 237 -2.19 4.56 2.73
C GLN A 237 -3.65 4.57 3.17
N VAL A 238 -4.40 5.56 2.69
CA VAL A 238 -5.85 5.72 2.92
C VAL A 238 -6.54 6.26 1.66
N GLY A 239 -7.87 6.19 1.62
CA GLY A 239 -8.68 6.86 0.59
C GLY A 239 -9.38 5.96 -0.42
N ALA A 240 -9.11 4.65 -0.43
CA ALA A 240 -9.92 3.71 -1.21
C ALA A 240 -11.40 3.72 -0.78
N ASN A 241 -11.69 3.89 0.51
CA ASN A 241 -13.09 3.91 0.98
C ASN A 241 -13.80 5.23 0.70
N LEU A 242 -13.15 6.25 0.13
CA LEU A 242 -13.87 7.43 -0.37
C LEU A 242 -14.94 7.04 -1.41
N ALA A 243 -14.81 5.88 -2.08
CA ALA A 243 -15.87 5.30 -2.92
C ALA A 243 -17.21 5.09 -2.19
N LYS A 244 -17.18 4.94 -0.86
CA LYS A 244 -18.36 4.79 0.00
C LYS A 244 -18.99 6.12 0.41
N THR A 245 -18.31 7.24 0.16
CA THR A 245 -18.86 8.59 0.40
C THR A 245 -19.72 9.02 -0.79
N PRO A 246 -20.64 10.01 -0.65
CA PRO A 246 -21.49 10.46 -1.76
C PRO A 246 -20.70 10.86 -3.02
N PRO A 247 -21.23 10.65 -4.23
CA PRO A 247 -20.56 11.04 -5.47
C PRO A 247 -20.31 12.55 -5.59
N GLU A 248 -21.08 13.36 -4.84
CA GLU A 248 -20.92 14.81 -4.70
C GLU A 248 -19.80 15.20 -3.71
N ASN A 249 -19.03 14.25 -3.19
CA ASN A 249 -17.84 14.54 -2.41
C ASN A 249 -16.66 14.93 -3.34
N PRO A 250 -16.20 16.19 -3.34
CA PRO A 250 -15.08 16.62 -4.19
C PRO A 250 -13.78 15.87 -3.86
N VAL A 251 -13.57 15.46 -2.61
CA VAL A 251 -12.36 14.72 -2.20
C VAL A 251 -12.35 13.31 -2.80
N ARG A 252 -13.51 12.64 -2.83
CA ARG A 252 -13.70 11.38 -3.57
C ARG A 252 -13.32 11.57 -5.03
N ARG A 253 -13.79 12.66 -5.65
CA ARG A 253 -13.50 12.97 -7.06
C ARG A 253 -12.04 13.33 -7.30
N ALA A 254 -11.36 14.00 -6.38
CA ALA A 254 -9.92 14.29 -6.48
C ALA A 254 -9.13 12.98 -6.62
N TYR A 255 -9.34 12.04 -5.69
CA TYR A 255 -8.70 10.72 -5.73
C TYR A 255 -9.08 9.95 -7.00
N PHE A 256 -10.36 9.94 -7.37
CA PHE A 256 -10.84 9.28 -8.57
C PHE A 256 -10.14 9.80 -9.84
N HIS A 257 -10.04 11.11 -10.03
CA HIS A 257 -9.42 11.73 -11.20
C HIS A 257 -7.90 11.59 -11.19
N TYR A 258 -7.27 11.73 -10.02
CA TYR A 258 -5.83 11.52 -9.87
C TYR A 258 -5.42 10.10 -10.31
N PHE A 259 -6.23 9.09 -10.00
CA PHE A 259 -6.02 7.71 -10.44
C PHE A 259 -6.73 7.37 -11.76
N SER A 260 -6.93 8.34 -12.65
CA SER A 260 -7.47 8.15 -14.00
C SER A 260 -8.80 7.39 -14.03
N GLY A 261 -9.70 7.72 -13.11
CA GLY A 261 -11.03 7.12 -13.01
C GLY A 261 -11.13 5.90 -12.10
N GLN A 262 -10.19 5.71 -11.17
CA GLN A 262 -10.21 4.60 -10.20
C GLN A 262 -10.23 5.13 -8.77
N GLN A 263 -11.00 4.51 -7.88
CA GLN A 263 -10.89 4.81 -6.46
C GLN A 263 -9.79 3.94 -5.83
N LYS A 264 -8.69 4.54 -5.40
CA LYS A 264 -7.56 3.85 -4.76
C LYS A 264 -7.11 4.61 -3.51
N SER A 265 -6.41 3.91 -2.63
CA SER A 265 -5.68 4.57 -1.56
C SER A 265 -4.44 5.27 -2.11
N ARG A 266 -4.02 6.32 -1.42
CA ARG A 266 -2.77 7.05 -1.65
C ARG A 266 -2.05 7.22 -0.32
N HIS A 267 -0.76 7.54 -0.37
CA HIS A 267 -0.02 7.88 0.84
C HIS A 267 -0.63 9.07 1.59
N VAL A 268 -0.21 9.25 2.84
CA VAL A 268 -0.81 10.16 3.81
C VAL A 268 0.16 11.24 4.31
N ALA A 269 1.14 11.63 3.52
CA ALA A 269 2.12 12.63 3.94
C ALA A 269 1.45 13.93 4.40
N ASP A 270 0.52 14.46 3.61
CA ASP A 270 -0.15 15.72 3.94
C ASP A 270 -1.15 15.55 5.08
N LEU A 271 -1.85 14.41 5.11
CA LEU A 271 -2.83 14.07 6.13
C LEU A 271 -2.17 13.94 7.51
N THR A 272 -1.01 13.27 7.60
CA THR A 272 -0.24 13.16 8.85
C THR A 272 0.28 14.53 9.31
N THR A 273 0.65 15.40 8.37
CA THR A 273 1.09 16.77 8.65
C THR A 273 -0.03 17.60 9.29
N VAL A 274 -1.25 17.54 8.74
CA VAL A 274 -2.45 18.14 9.33
C VAL A 274 -2.78 17.55 10.69
N LEU A 275 -2.76 16.21 10.81
CA LEU A 275 -3.09 15.51 12.05
C LEU A 275 -2.14 15.92 13.19
N TYR A 276 -0.84 16.00 12.94
CA TYR A 276 0.13 16.48 13.92
C TYR A 276 -0.06 17.96 14.27
N ALA A 277 -0.36 18.82 13.30
CA ALA A 277 -0.57 20.24 13.54
C ALA A 277 -1.69 20.49 14.55
N VAL A 278 -2.77 19.70 14.48
CA VAL A 278 -3.94 19.84 15.36
C VAL A 278 -3.81 19.02 16.64
N ARG A 279 -3.47 17.73 16.54
CA ARG A 279 -3.47 16.80 17.69
C ARG A 279 -2.15 16.72 18.43
N GLY A 280 -1.06 17.22 17.84
CA GLY A 280 0.29 17.07 18.37
C GLY A 280 0.77 15.63 18.33
N ARG A 281 1.74 15.30 19.20
CA ARG A 281 2.39 13.99 19.28
C ARG A 281 1.43 12.83 19.58
N ARG A 282 0.55 13.00 20.58
CA ARG A 282 -0.25 11.93 21.23
C ARG A 282 0.56 10.61 21.30
N ASP A 283 -0.08 9.48 21.01
CA ASP A 283 0.59 8.18 20.86
C ASP A 283 0.93 7.87 19.39
N TYR A 284 0.98 8.92 18.56
CA TYR A 284 1.27 8.82 17.14
C TYR A 284 2.77 8.96 16.85
N TRP A 285 3.42 9.95 17.45
CA TRP A 285 4.79 10.31 17.10
C TRP A 285 5.60 10.76 18.30
N ASP A 286 6.90 10.51 18.22
CA ASP A 286 7.90 11.23 19.00
C ASP A 286 8.43 12.42 18.19
N LEU A 287 9.24 13.26 18.83
CA LEU A 287 9.89 14.40 18.21
C LEU A 287 11.39 14.25 18.39
N SER A 288 12.17 14.57 17.36
CA SER A 288 13.62 14.68 17.49
C SER A 288 14.01 15.67 18.59
N ALA A 289 15.23 15.52 19.11
CA ALA A 289 15.86 16.62 19.84
C ALA A 289 15.94 17.88 18.94
N PRO A 290 15.99 19.08 19.53
CA PRO A 290 16.19 20.31 18.78
C PRO A 290 17.43 20.28 17.88
N GLY A 291 17.33 20.94 16.73
CA GLY A 291 18.40 20.99 15.75
C GLY A 291 18.12 21.98 14.64
N ARG A 292 18.83 21.78 13.53
CA ARG A 292 18.72 22.56 12.31
C ARG A 292 18.97 21.69 11.09
N MET A 293 18.15 21.87 10.06
CA MET A 293 18.37 21.33 8.74
C MET A 293 19.47 22.15 8.04
N LYS A 294 20.65 21.55 7.84
CA LYS A 294 21.69 22.16 7.02
C LYS A 294 21.39 21.89 5.54
N LEU A 295 20.49 22.70 4.98
CA LEU A 295 20.15 22.67 3.56
C LEU A 295 21.33 23.08 2.69
N GLN A 296 21.59 22.28 1.67
CA GLN A 296 22.54 22.54 0.60
C GLN A 296 21.84 23.25 -0.57
N PRO A 297 22.59 23.88 -1.50
CA PRO A 297 21.99 24.58 -2.65
C PRO A 297 21.11 23.71 -3.55
N ASP A 298 21.33 22.39 -3.57
CA ASP A 298 20.55 21.40 -4.31
C ASP A 298 19.35 20.84 -3.52
N VAL A 299 19.01 21.48 -2.38
CA VAL A 299 17.96 21.13 -1.42
C VAL A 299 18.10 19.77 -0.72
N THR A 300 19.23 19.08 -0.88
CA THR A 300 19.63 18.03 0.05
C THR A 300 19.96 18.63 1.42
N PHE A 301 19.98 17.79 2.46
CA PHE A 301 20.40 18.25 3.79
C PHE A 301 21.05 17.15 4.63
N ASP A 302 21.87 17.62 5.57
CA ASP A 302 22.26 16.87 6.76
C ASP A 302 21.57 17.48 7.98
N TRP A 303 21.08 16.63 8.89
CA TRP A 303 20.54 17.11 10.16
C TRP A 303 21.67 17.45 11.13
N GLN A 304 21.61 18.65 11.71
CA GLN A 304 22.54 19.08 12.75
C GLN A 304 21.81 19.23 14.08
N SER A 305 22.12 18.36 15.03
CA SER A 305 21.64 18.51 16.42
C SER A 305 22.19 19.79 17.02
N ALA A 306 21.33 20.59 17.63
CA ALA A 306 21.67 21.85 18.27
C ALA A 306 20.66 22.12 19.38
N ALA A 307 21.11 22.15 20.64
CA ALA A 307 20.23 22.31 21.79
C ALA A 307 19.38 23.59 21.72
N GLU A 308 19.96 24.68 21.20
CA GLU A 308 19.29 25.98 20.98
C GLU A 308 18.63 26.09 19.58
N GLY A 309 18.54 24.99 18.85
CA GLY A 309 17.89 24.93 17.54
C GLY A 309 16.37 25.12 17.64
N ASN A 310 15.77 25.83 16.68
CA ASN A 310 14.31 25.99 16.60
C ASN A 310 13.63 24.95 15.72
N GLN A 311 14.37 23.97 15.18
CA GLN A 311 13.85 22.98 14.25
C GLN A 311 13.82 21.59 14.90
N SER A 312 12.86 20.78 14.49
CA SER A 312 12.74 19.38 14.86
C SER A 312 12.03 18.62 13.74
N PHE A 313 12.08 17.28 13.77
CA PHE A 313 11.32 16.45 12.84
C PHE A 313 10.57 15.35 13.60
N LEU A 314 9.45 14.90 13.03
CA LEU A 314 8.67 13.81 13.59
C LEU A 314 9.42 12.49 13.51
N ILE A 315 9.22 11.64 14.52
CA ILE A 315 9.72 10.28 14.57
C ILE A 315 8.51 9.36 14.79
N LYS A 316 8.42 8.28 14.01
CA LYS A 316 7.38 7.28 14.23
C LYS A 316 7.49 6.67 15.64
N LYS A 317 6.39 6.68 16.38
CA LYS A 317 6.33 6.03 17.69
C LYS A 317 6.13 4.53 17.50
N GLN A 318 6.85 3.72 18.27
CA GLN A 318 6.57 2.29 18.36
C GLN A 318 5.51 2.04 19.42
N ARG A 319 4.58 1.14 19.12
CA ARG A 319 3.58 0.61 20.05
C ARG A 319 3.80 -0.89 20.18
N ASP A 320 4.08 -1.35 21.41
CA ASP A 320 4.37 -2.76 21.72
C ASP A 320 5.49 -3.35 20.83
N GLY A 321 6.54 -2.54 20.57
CA GLY A 321 7.68 -2.91 19.73
C GLY A 321 7.40 -2.94 18.22
N LYS A 322 6.23 -2.46 17.75
CA LYS A 322 5.85 -2.38 16.34
C LYS A 322 5.58 -0.95 15.88
N PRO A 323 5.78 -0.60 14.60
CA PRO A 323 5.31 0.68 14.06
C PRO A 323 3.80 0.84 14.28
N ASN A 324 3.35 2.02 14.68
CA ASN A 324 1.93 2.30 14.94
C ASN A 324 1.11 2.61 13.67
N ASP A 325 1.62 2.22 12.50
CA ASP A 325 1.12 2.61 11.19
C ASP A 325 -0.37 2.26 11.00
N ARG A 326 -0.80 1.05 11.37
CA ARG A 326 -2.21 0.62 11.25
C ARG A 326 -3.16 1.44 12.11
N TYR A 327 -2.68 1.90 13.27
CA TYR A 327 -3.47 2.78 14.13
C TYR A 327 -3.62 4.16 13.48
N LEU A 328 -2.55 4.67 12.86
CA LEU A 328 -2.60 5.93 12.11
C LEU A 328 -3.51 5.84 10.88
N GLU A 329 -3.47 4.76 10.09
CA GLU A 329 -4.39 4.56 8.96
C GLU A 329 -5.84 4.58 9.42
N ALA A 330 -6.18 3.84 10.49
CA ALA A 330 -7.54 3.82 11.01
C ALA A 330 -8.02 5.21 11.44
N VAL A 331 -7.19 5.97 12.16
CA VAL A 331 -7.51 7.34 12.60
C VAL A 331 -7.69 8.27 11.41
N LEU A 332 -6.82 8.17 10.40
CA LEU A 332 -6.88 9.02 9.21
C LEU A 332 -8.06 8.65 8.30
N GLU A 333 -8.35 7.37 8.13
CA GLU A 333 -9.48 6.89 7.34
C GLU A 333 -10.81 7.33 8.00
N GLU A 334 -10.93 7.23 9.32
CA GLU A 334 -12.10 7.72 10.06
C GLU A 334 -12.34 9.22 9.81
N LEU A 335 -11.29 10.04 9.94
CA LEU A 335 -11.37 11.48 9.69
C LEU A 335 -11.65 11.81 8.21
N LEU A 336 -11.03 11.07 7.28
CA LEU A 336 -11.18 11.27 5.84
C LEU A 336 -12.60 10.95 5.34
N LEU A 337 -13.24 9.94 5.93
CA LEU A 337 -14.61 9.54 5.57
C LEU A 337 -15.69 10.31 6.33
N GLN A 338 -15.32 11.15 7.30
CA GLN A 338 -16.28 11.91 8.10
C GLN A 338 -17.09 12.86 7.19
N PRO A 339 -18.43 12.72 7.14
CA PRO A 339 -19.27 13.62 6.34
C PRO A 339 -19.25 15.04 6.93
N PRO A 340 -19.43 16.09 6.09
CA PRO A 340 -19.56 17.45 6.58
C PRO A 340 -20.64 17.58 7.66
N ARG A 341 -20.31 18.24 8.77
CA ARG A 341 -21.31 18.55 9.78
C ARG A 341 -22.28 19.59 9.20
N ARG A 342 -23.55 19.20 9.01
CA ARG A 342 -24.61 20.14 8.58
C ARG A 342 -24.71 21.27 9.61
N ARG A 343 -24.24 22.46 9.24
CA ARG A 343 -24.51 23.67 10.00
C ARG A 343 -25.94 24.06 9.71
N THR A 344 -26.82 23.91 10.70
CA THR A 344 -28.11 24.60 10.64
C THR A 344 -27.80 26.08 10.48
N SER A 345 -28.22 26.66 9.36
CA SER A 345 -28.27 28.11 9.24
C SER A 345 -29.15 28.58 10.39
N GLY A 346 -28.56 29.26 11.36
CA GLY A 346 -29.32 30.02 12.35
C GLY A 346 -30.04 31.14 11.61
N GLY A 347 -31.21 30.81 11.08
CA GLY A 347 -32.13 31.75 10.46
C GLY A 347 -32.83 32.53 11.56
N THR A 348 -32.53 33.82 11.62
CA THR A 348 -33.42 34.82 12.19
C THR A 348 -34.82 34.65 11.63
N SER A 349 -35.80 34.65 12.54
CA SER A 349 -37.22 34.64 12.24
C SER A 349 -37.60 35.76 11.28
N LYS A 350 -38.31 35.42 10.19
CA LYS A 350 -39.39 36.25 9.65
C LYS A 350 -40.37 35.36 8.88
N ALA A 351 -41.60 35.38 9.35
CA ALA A 351 -42.76 34.77 8.72
C ALA A 351 -43.12 35.54 7.45
N SER A 352 -43.50 34.83 6.38
CA SER A 352 -44.62 35.24 5.53
C SER A 352 -45.18 34.06 4.74
N SER A 353 -46.50 34.04 4.74
CA SER A 353 -47.43 33.13 4.08
C SER A 353 -47.51 33.37 2.57
N ALA A 354 -47.64 32.29 1.80
CA ALA A 354 -48.50 32.23 0.62
C ALA A 354 -48.74 30.77 0.22
N GLY A 355 -50.01 30.39 0.07
CA GLY A 355 -50.48 29.05 -0.28
C GLY A 355 -50.35 28.70 -1.78
N PRO A 356 -50.81 27.50 -2.17
CA PRO A 356 -50.46 26.81 -3.42
C PRO A 356 -51.49 27.02 -4.54
N PRO A 357 -51.17 26.59 -5.78
CA PRO A 357 -52.19 25.92 -6.60
C PRO A 357 -51.59 24.72 -7.42
N PRO A 358 -52.36 24.01 -8.27
CA PRO A 358 -53.10 22.81 -7.88
C PRO A 358 -52.77 21.56 -8.74
N VAL A 359 -53.40 20.43 -8.38
CA VAL A 359 -53.34 19.10 -9.00
C VAL A 359 -54.47 18.90 -10.02
N ALA A 360 -54.25 18.10 -11.06
CA ALA A 360 -55.27 17.27 -11.76
C ALA A 360 -54.54 16.16 -12.56
N GLU A 361 -54.62 14.87 -12.17
CA GLU A 361 -55.64 13.83 -12.53
C GLU A 361 -55.41 13.22 -13.94
N ALA A 362 -55.63 11.95 -14.27
CA ALA A 362 -56.00 10.67 -13.64
C ALA A 362 -55.72 9.57 -14.72
N PHE A 363 -55.52 8.27 -14.43
CA PHE A 363 -56.51 7.15 -14.38
C PHE A 363 -55.71 5.86 -14.04
N SER A 364 -56.01 5.09 -12.97
CA SER A 364 -56.96 3.95 -12.88
C SER A 364 -56.53 2.70 -13.69
N ALA A 365 -56.54 1.43 -13.24
CA ALA A 365 -56.87 0.74 -11.99
C ALA A 365 -56.30 -0.71 -12.04
N ALA A 366 -56.31 -1.38 -10.87
CA ALA A 366 -55.75 -2.70 -10.55
C ALA A 366 -56.61 -3.91 -11.07
N PRO A 367 -56.29 -5.19 -10.71
CA PRO A 367 -56.58 -5.69 -9.36
C PRO A 367 -55.48 -6.59 -8.72
N SER A 368 -55.70 -6.81 -7.43
CA SER A 368 -54.90 -7.53 -6.44
C SER A 368 -55.07 -9.06 -6.45
N SER A 369 -54.06 -9.78 -5.97
CA SER A 369 -54.25 -10.98 -5.15
C SER A 369 -53.05 -11.21 -4.21
N SER A 370 -53.39 -11.62 -3.00
CA SER A 370 -52.61 -11.75 -1.76
C SER A 370 -51.60 -12.90 -1.71
N GLY A 371 -50.53 -12.71 -0.92
CA GLY A 371 -49.70 -13.78 -0.37
C GLY A 371 -48.51 -13.22 0.43
N ALA A 372 -48.57 -13.33 1.75
CA ALA A 372 -47.52 -12.87 2.66
C ALA A 372 -46.46 -13.97 2.88
N SER A 373 -45.17 -13.61 2.73
CA SER A 373 -44.04 -14.26 3.43
C SER A 373 -42.76 -13.43 3.30
N THR A 374 -42.24 -13.00 4.47
CA THR A 374 -40.86 -12.67 4.89
C THR A 374 -39.76 -12.44 3.82
N PRO A 375 -39.00 -11.31 3.85
CA PRO A 375 -37.90 -11.13 2.90
C PRO A 375 -36.61 -11.79 3.41
N ALA A 376 -36.19 -12.84 2.69
CA ALA A 376 -34.82 -13.29 2.65
C ALA A 376 -34.00 -12.35 1.74
N THR A 377 -32.75 -12.14 2.13
CA THR A 377 -31.67 -11.41 1.46
C THR A 377 -31.59 -11.69 -0.04
N GLU A 378 -31.84 -10.67 -0.86
CA GLU A 378 -31.63 -10.75 -2.31
C GLU A 378 -30.40 -9.94 -2.73
N ALA A 379 -29.47 -10.66 -3.34
CA ALA A 379 -28.24 -10.16 -3.90
C ALA A 379 -28.53 -9.25 -5.11
N ALA A 380 -28.05 -8.02 -5.06
CA ALA A 380 -28.03 -7.13 -6.21
C ALA A 380 -26.98 -7.62 -7.23
N ARG A 381 -27.46 -8.24 -8.32
CA ARG A 381 -26.68 -8.48 -9.53
C ARG A 381 -26.41 -7.14 -10.22
N SER A 382 -25.18 -6.65 -10.14
CA SER A 382 -24.66 -5.63 -11.05
C SER A 382 -23.90 -6.32 -12.19
N THR A 383 -24.32 -6.08 -13.43
CA THR A 383 -23.62 -6.48 -14.65
C THR A 383 -22.35 -5.64 -14.83
N GLY A 384 -21.28 -6.02 -14.13
CA GLY A 384 -19.91 -5.82 -14.56
C GLY A 384 -19.37 -7.20 -14.94
N SER A 385 -18.54 -7.31 -15.97
CA SER A 385 -17.90 -8.59 -16.33
C SER A 385 -17.22 -9.20 -15.10
N THR A 386 -17.87 -10.20 -14.48
CA THR A 386 -17.32 -10.95 -13.35
C THR A 386 -16.37 -11.98 -13.93
N ALA A 387 -15.06 -11.74 -13.81
CA ALA A 387 -14.07 -12.77 -14.12
C ALA A 387 -14.46 -14.04 -13.34
N THR A 388 -14.77 -15.11 -14.06
CA THR A 388 -15.23 -16.38 -13.51
C THR A 388 -14.07 -17.36 -13.59
N PRO A 389 -13.81 -18.20 -12.57
CA PRO A 389 -12.76 -19.21 -12.67
C PRO A 389 -13.00 -20.15 -13.87
N PRO A 390 -11.93 -20.58 -14.57
CA PRO A 390 -12.04 -21.44 -15.75
C PRO A 390 -12.38 -22.92 -15.44
N TYR A 391 -12.39 -23.30 -14.15
CA TYR A 391 -12.64 -24.67 -13.69
C TYR A 391 -13.81 -24.72 -12.68
N PRO A 392 -14.49 -25.86 -12.56
CA PRO A 392 -15.57 -26.02 -11.59
C PRO A 392 -15.03 -25.97 -10.14
N PRO A 393 -15.88 -25.64 -9.14
CA PRO A 393 -15.48 -25.62 -7.73
C PRO A 393 -14.90 -26.94 -7.25
N SER A 394 -13.95 -26.88 -6.32
CA SER A 394 -13.35 -28.07 -5.72
C SER A 394 -14.38 -28.94 -4.99
N PRO A 395 -14.38 -30.26 -5.22
CA PRO A 395 -15.20 -31.21 -4.47
C PRO A 395 -14.61 -31.55 -3.10
N VAL A 396 -13.37 -31.12 -2.80
CA VAL A 396 -12.67 -31.40 -1.54
C VAL A 396 -12.55 -30.14 -0.68
N ILE A 397 -12.19 -29.02 -1.30
CA ILE A 397 -11.94 -27.76 -0.61
C ILE A 397 -13.14 -26.84 -0.80
N ALA A 398 -13.84 -26.52 0.29
CA ALA A 398 -14.99 -25.62 0.27
C ALA A 398 -14.56 -24.15 0.16
N ALA A 399 -13.54 -23.76 0.93
CA ALA A 399 -13.03 -22.40 0.99
C ALA A 399 -11.57 -22.35 1.50
N LEU A 400 -10.90 -21.23 1.21
CA LEU A 400 -9.64 -20.83 1.85
C LEU A 400 -9.88 -19.52 2.61
N GLU A 401 -9.70 -19.56 3.93
CA GLU A 401 -9.73 -18.39 4.80
C GLU A 401 -8.31 -17.87 5.04
N TRP A 402 -8.08 -16.60 4.75
CA TRP A 402 -6.78 -15.98 4.90
C TRP A 402 -6.64 -15.31 6.27
N ALA A 403 -5.51 -15.52 6.95
CA ALA A 403 -5.19 -14.73 8.14
C ALA A 403 -5.17 -13.23 7.80
N PRO A 404 -5.54 -12.33 8.73
CA PRO A 404 -5.60 -10.90 8.45
C PRO A 404 -4.23 -10.36 8.01
N THR A 405 -4.22 -9.29 7.21
CA THR A 405 -3.01 -8.74 6.57
C THR A 405 -1.94 -8.29 7.58
N ASN A 406 -2.32 -7.93 8.80
CA ASN A 406 -1.40 -7.60 9.89
C ASN A 406 -0.64 -8.80 10.48
N ARG A 407 -1.01 -10.04 10.11
CA ARG A 407 -0.29 -11.28 10.47
C ARG A 407 0.64 -11.77 9.35
N ILE A 408 0.75 -11.04 8.24
CA ILE A 408 1.72 -11.36 7.19
C ILE A 408 3.12 -11.10 7.73
N ALA A 409 3.95 -12.14 7.82
CA ALA A 409 5.36 -12.00 8.15
C ALA A 409 6.12 -11.58 6.89
N ARG A 410 6.96 -10.55 6.98
CA ARG A 410 7.68 -9.97 5.82
C ARG A 410 9.16 -9.79 6.13
N ALA A 411 9.99 -10.20 5.20
CA ALA A 411 11.44 -10.03 5.26
C ALA A 411 11.98 -9.78 3.85
N ALA A 412 13.29 -9.50 3.76
CA ALA A 412 13.97 -9.35 2.48
C ALA A 412 13.28 -8.38 1.49
N TYR A 413 12.87 -7.20 2.00
CA TYR A 413 12.24 -6.13 1.21
C TYR A 413 13.11 -5.65 0.08
N ASP A 414 12.54 -5.46 -1.11
CA ASP A 414 13.11 -5.13 -2.42
C ASP A 414 13.31 -6.28 -3.42
N GLY A 415 12.70 -7.46 -3.24
CA GLY A 415 12.82 -8.60 -4.17
C GLY A 415 11.48 -9.15 -4.64
N ASP A 416 11.38 -9.49 -5.94
CA ASP A 416 10.09 -9.70 -6.63
C ASP A 416 9.71 -11.16 -6.90
N ASN A 417 10.60 -12.13 -6.71
CA ASN A 417 10.37 -13.51 -7.12
C ASN A 417 11.05 -14.51 -6.16
N TRP A 418 10.30 -15.46 -5.60
CA TRP A 418 10.75 -16.30 -4.48
C TRP A 418 10.29 -17.77 -4.59
N PRO A 419 10.72 -18.55 -5.61
CA PRO A 419 10.41 -19.98 -5.65
C PRO A 419 11.10 -20.72 -4.52
N VAL A 420 10.39 -21.66 -3.89
CA VAL A 420 10.86 -22.37 -2.70
C VAL A 420 10.92 -23.88 -2.89
N THR A 421 11.81 -24.56 -2.15
CA THR A 421 11.82 -26.03 -2.00
C THR A 421 12.23 -26.41 -0.59
N TRP A 422 11.71 -27.52 -0.07
CA TRP A 422 12.16 -28.10 1.21
C TRP A 422 13.31 -29.08 0.96
N ALA A 423 14.49 -28.74 1.45
CA ALA A 423 15.72 -29.49 1.21
C ALA A 423 16.01 -30.58 2.26
N ASP A 424 16.97 -31.43 1.95
CA ASP A 424 17.47 -32.53 2.76
C ASP A 424 18.00 -32.11 4.13
N ASP A 425 18.51 -30.89 4.29
CA ASP A 425 19.01 -30.33 5.57
C ASP A 425 17.90 -29.73 6.45
N ASP A 426 16.64 -30.00 6.10
CA ASP A 426 15.43 -29.42 6.68
C ASP A 426 15.21 -27.94 6.35
N ALA A 427 16.08 -27.22 5.65
CA ALA A 427 15.82 -25.83 5.30
C ALA A 427 14.88 -25.68 4.09
N ILE A 428 14.28 -24.50 3.95
CA ILE A 428 13.71 -24.05 2.69
C ILE A 428 14.82 -23.33 1.93
N TYR A 429 15.07 -23.72 0.67
CA TYR A 429 15.92 -22.96 -0.24
C TYR A 429 15.06 -22.17 -1.20
N THR A 430 15.50 -20.93 -1.47
CA THR A 430 14.83 -20.03 -2.40
C THR A 430 15.85 -19.29 -3.25
N THR A 431 15.39 -18.80 -4.40
CA THR A 431 16.08 -17.69 -5.08
C THR A 431 15.36 -16.38 -4.79
N TRP A 432 16.01 -15.24 -5.06
CA TRP A 432 15.32 -13.97 -5.22
C TRP A 432 15.59 -13.32 -6.56
N GLY A 433 14.55 -12.74 -7.15
CA GLY A 433 14.63 -11.87 -8.31
C GLY A 433 14.71 -10.40 -7.93
N ASP A 434 15.43 -9.62 -8.74
CA ASP A 434 15.51 -8.16 -8.71
C ASP A 434 15.45 -7.56 -7.30
N GLY A 435 16.46 -7.87 -6.47
CA GLY A 435 16.53 -7.39 -5.08
C GLY A 435 17.87 -7.61 -4.38
N THR A 436 17.91 -7.35 -3.08
CA THR A 436 19.13 -7.43 -2.25
C THR A 436 19.10 -8.50 -1.16
N GLY A 437 18.11 -9.40 -1.19
CA GLY A 437 18.02 -10.59 -0.33
C GLY A 437 17.65 -10.28 1.12
N PHE A 438 17.93 -11.20 2.04
CA PHE A 438 17.75 -11.04 3.48
C PHE A 438 18.80 -10.11 4.09
N VAL A 439 18.62 -9.70 5.35
CA VAL A 439 19.61 -8.91 6.09
C VAL A 439 20.73 -9.85 6.58
N PRO A 440 22.03 -9.51 6.44
CA PRO A 440 22.55 -8.29 5.82
C PRO A 440 22.38 -8.30 4.29
N LYS A 441 21.88 -7.18 3.76
CA LYS A 441 21.64 -6.99 2.33
C LYS A 441 22.93 -7.09 1.53
N VAL A 442 22.85 -7.64 0.32
CA VAL A 442 23.97 -7.54 -0.63
C VAL A 442 24.14 -6.09 -1.10
N LYS A 443 25.37 -5.70 -1.46
CA LYS A 443 25.71 -4.29 -1.79
C LYS A 443 25.05 -3.77 -3.06
N GLN A 444 24.69 -4.68 -3.98
CA GLN A 444 24.12 -4.35 -5.28
C GLN A 444 22.90 -5.23 -5.51
N LYS A 445 21.92 -4.68 -6.24
CA LYS A 445 20.71 -5.40 -6.65
C LYS A 445 21.08 -6.55 -7.59
N LEU A 446 20.61 -7.75 -7.28
CA LEU A 446 20.81 -8.95 -8.10
C LEU A 446 19.51 -9.28 -8.84
N SER A 447 19.63 -9.71 -10.10
CA SER A 447 18.53 -10.33 -10.84
C SER A 447 18.32 -11.79 -10.41
N LEU A 448 19.37 -12.43 -9.88
CA LEU A 448 19.32 -13.76 -9.27
C LEU A 448 20.25 -13.80 -8.05
N GLY A 449 19.67 -14.00 -6.86
CA GLY A 449 20.40 -14.40 -5.66
C GLY A 449 19.79 -15.64 -5.00
N PHE A 450 20.47 -16.18 -3.99
CA PHE A 450 20.12 -17.46 -3.34
C PHE A 450 20.01 -17.29 -1.84
N ALA A 451 18.95 -17.83 -1.22
CA ALA A 451 18.76 -17.77 0.22
C ALA A 451 18.38 -19.12 0.81
N ARG A 452 18.77 -19.31 2.07
CA ARG A 452 18.38 -20.42 2.93
C ARG A 452 17.47 -19.89 4.03
N VAL A 453 16.33 -20.53 4.24
CA VAL A 453 15.32 -20.13 5.22
C VAL A 453 15.06 -21.28 6.20
N THR A 454 15.16 -21.00 7.49
CA THR A 454 14.86 -21.96 8.57
C THR A 454 13.78 -21.42 9.51
N GLY A 455 13.27 -22.27 10.40
CA GLY A 455 12.25 -21.89 11.38
C GLY A 455 10.80 -22.09 10.93
N ALA A 456 9.90 -21.61 11.77
CA ALA A 456 8.45 -21.65 11.58
C ALA A 456 7.99 -20.50 10.66
N PRO A 457 6.82 -20.60 10.00
CA PRO A 457 6.34 -19.58 9.06
C PRO A 457 6.11 -18.19 9.65
N ASP A 458 5.93 -18.07 10.97
CA ASP A 458 5.78 -16.80 11.70
C ASP A 458 7.05 -16.32 12.40
N GLN A 459 8.10 -17.16 12.43
CA GLN A 459 9.38 -16.90 13.09
C GLN A 459 10.57 -17.44 12.28
N PHE A 460 10.52 -17.27 10.95
CA PHE A 460 11.56 -17.77 10.07
C PHE A 460 12.81 -16.89 10.12
N ASN A 461 13.96 -17.50 9.84
CA ASN A 461 15.24 -16.82 9.67
C ASN A 461 15.77 -17.10 8.26
N GLY A 462 15.93 -16.06 7.45
CA GLY A 462 16.51 -16.14 6.12
C GLY A 462 17.94 -15.65 6.09
N VAL A 463 18.82 -16.37 5.42
CA VAL A 463 20.24 -16.05 5.25
C VAL A 463 20.59 -16.12 3.77
N ASN A 464 21.27 -15.07 3.27
CA ASN A 464 21.79 -15.05 1.91
C ASN A 464 22.92 -16.07 1.75
N VAL A 465 22.79 -16.98 0.79
CA VAL A 465 23.82 -17.92 0.37
C VAL A 465 24.60 -17.28 -0.77
N ARG A 466 25.85 -16.89 -0.51
CA ARG A 466 26.69 -16.26 -1.53
C ARG A 466 27.19 -17.29 -2.53
N SER A 467 27.04 -16.98 -3.81
CA SER A 467 27.47 -17.86 -4.89
C SER A 467 28.14 -17.07 -6.02
N PRO A 468 29.19 -17.61 -6.68
CA PRO A 468 29.69 -17.07 -7.95
C PRO A 468 28.63 -17.07 -9.07
N ALA A 469 27.54 -17.82 -8.92
CA ALA A 469 26.46 -17.91 -9.89
C ALA A 469 25.42 -16.78 -9.78
N GLU A 470 25.53 -15.89 -8.78
CA GLU A 470 24.69 -14.70 -8.65
C GLU A 470 24.71 -13.85 -9.93
N GLN A 471 23.57 -13.25 -10.29
CA GLN A 471 23.44 -12.48 -11.53
C GLN A 471 23.08 -11.02 -11.24
N LEU A 472 23.69 -10.13 -12.01
CA LEU A 472 23.34 -8.71 -12.09
C LEU A 472 22.34 -8.48 -13.24
N GLY A 473 21.93 -7.22 -13.44
CA GLY A 473 20.92 -6.85 -14.43
C GLY A 473 19.54 -6.70 -13.82
N GLN A 474 18.54 -6.42 -14.65
CA GLN A 474 17.15 -6.14 -14.25
C GLN A 474 16.18 -6.51 -15.38
N GLY A 475 14.95 -6.88 -15.03
CA GLY A 475 13.92 -7.22 -16.01
C GLY A 475 14.39 -8.28 -17.01
N ARG A 476 14.15 -8.05 -18.32
CA ARG A 476 14.54 -8.99 -19.40
C ARG A 476 16.05 -9.22 -19.51
N ALA A 477 16.88 -8.29 -19.02
CA ALA A 477 18.34 -8.35 -19.17
C ALA A 477 19.05 -9.17 -18.08
N GLY A 478 18.32 -9.61 -17.04
CA GLY A 478 18.85 -10.45 -15.96
C GLY A 478 18.16 -11.81 -15.94
N LYS A 479 18.93 -12.88 -15.75
CA LYS A 479 18.39 -14.22 -15.51
C LYS A 479 17.68 -14.26 -14.17
N LYS A 480 16.57 -15.00 -14.08
CA LYS A 480 15.77 -15.14 -12.86
C LYS A 480 15.48 -16.62 -12.57
N GLY A 481 15.43 -17.01 -11.31
CA GLY A 481 15.06 -18.36 -10.90
C GLY A 481 13.55 -18.48 -10.78
N TRP A 482 12.88 -19.32 -11.57
CA TRP A 482 11.42 -19.43 -11.56
C TRP A 482 10.89 -20.71 -10.89
N GLY A 483 11.75 -21.72 -10.72
CA GLY A 483 11.40 -22.94 -10.00
C GLY A 483 12.63 -23.58 -9.40
N ILE A 484 12.55 -23.95 -8.12
CA ILE A 484 13.62 -24.66 -7.41
C ILE A 484 13.07 -25.96 -6.82
N LEU A 485 13.89 -27.00 -6.79
CA LEU A 485 13.53 -28.31 -6.24
C LEU A 485 14.75 -28.97 -5.59
N CYS A 486 14.58 -29.66 -4.47
CA CYS A 486 15.62 -30.52 -3.89
C CYS A 486 15.26 -31.99 -4.10
N VAL A 487 16.14 -32.74 -4.77
CA VAL A 487 15.96 -34.18 -5.03
C VAL A 487 17.25 -34.91 -4.64
N GLU A 488 17.15 -35.88 -3.73
CA GLU A 488 18.29 -36.69 -3.28
C GLU A 488 19.53 -35.84 -2.87
N GLY A 489 19.30 -34.70 -2.21
CA GLY A 489 20.34 -33.79 -1.73
C GLY A 489 20.91 -32.82 -2.78
N VAL A 490 20.35 -32.82 -4.00
CA VAL A 490 20.75 -31.90 -5.08
C VAL A 490 19.65 -30.86 -5.28
N LEU A 491 20.03 -29.58 -5.26
CA LEU A 491 19.14 -28.49 -5.65
C LEU A 491 19.16 -28.35 -7.17
N TYR A 492 17.99 -28.32 -7.78
CA TYR A 492 17.77 -28.04 -9.19
C TYR A 492 17.03 -26.70 -9.33
N LEU A 493 17.41 -25.90 -10.31
CA LEU A 493 16.85 -24.58 -10.57
C LEU A 493 16.52 -24.43 -12.05
N TRP A 494 15.31 -23.99 -12.33
CA TRP A 494 14.93 -23.46 -13.63
C TRP A 494 15.17 -21.96 -13.67
N LEU A 495 16.09 -21.54 -14.54
CA LEU A 495 16.31 -20.13 -14.84
C LEU A 495 15.48 -19.73 -16.05
N GLY A 496 14.72 -18.65 -15.94
CA GLY A 496 14.16 -17.94 -17.09
C GLY A 496 15.06 -16.78 -17.52
N HIS A 497 14.69 -16.15 -18.64
CA HIS A 497 15.50 -15.14 -19.32
C HIS A 497 16.91 -15.65 -19.63
N ALA A 498 17.05 -16.96 -19.91
CA ALA A 498 18.37 -17.56 -20.08
C ALA A 498 19.12 -17.05 -21.33
N ASP A 499 18.44 -16.30 -22.19
CA ASP A 499 18.99 -15.56 -23.33
C ASP A 499 19.35 -14.08 -23.02
N ASN A 500 19.10 -13.62 -21.79
CA ASN A 500 19.21 -12.22 -21.35
C ASN A 500 18.34 -11.24 -22.16
N ARG A 501 17.25 -11.73 -22.76
CA ARG A 501 16.26 -10.93 -23.50
C ARG A 501 14.82 -11.25 -23.09
N GLY A 502 14.63 -11.94 -21.97
CA GLY A 502 13.33 -12.27 -21.41
C GLY A 502 12.76 -13.62 -21.87
N ALA A 503 13.52 -14.42 -22.64
CA ALA A 503 13.04 -15.69 -23.17
C ALA A 503 13.93 -16.88 -22.77
N THR A 504 13.45 -18.08 -23.07
CA THR A 504 14.12 -19.37 -22.87
C THR A 504 14.34 -19.76 -21.39
N ALA A 505 14.35 -21.07 -21.15
CA ALA A 505 14.58 -21.66 -19.85
C ALA A 505 15.84 -22.53 -19.85
N GLN A 506 16.65 -22.43 -18.80
CA GLN A 506 17.89 -23.18 -18.63
C GLN A 506 17.90 -23.86 -17.27
N LEU A 507 18.22 -25.15 -17.25
CA LEU A 507 18.38 -25.90 -16.01
C LEU A 507 19.74 -25.60 -15.38
N ALA A 508 19.79 -25.54 -14.06
CA ALA A 508 21.02 -25.57 -13.29
C ALA A 508 20.87 -26.48 -12.07
N TRP A 509 21.97 -26.94 -11.49
CA TRP A 509 21.97 -27.70 -10.26
C TRP A 509 23.13 -27.37 -9.33
N SER A 510 22.91 -27.56 -8.04
CA SER A 510 23.88 -27.36 -6.96
C SER A 510 23.89 -28.59 -6.06
N ARG A 511 25.11 -29.07 -5.73
CA ARG A 511 25.34 -30.22 -4.84
C ARG A 511 25.84 -29.80 -3.45
N ASP A 512 25.88 -28.50 -3.20
CA ASP A 512 26.46 -27.85 -2.02
C ASP A 512 25.53 -26.74 -1.52
N HIS A 513 24.23 -27.01 -1.59
CA HIS A 513 23.19 -26.15 -1.00
C HIS A 513 23.26 -24.69 -1.48
N ALA A 514 23.30 -24.52 -2.80
CA ALA A 514 23.31 -23.27 -3.56
C ALA A 514 24.62 -22.46 -3.49
N ALA A 515 25.68 -22.98 -2.88
CA ALA A 515 26.98 -22.29 -2.85
C ALA A 515 27.62 -22.24 -4.25
N THR A 516 27.54 -23.32 -5.02
CA THR A 516 27.97 -23.37 -6.42
C THR A 516 26.91 -24.00 -7.32
N TRP A 517 26.91 -23.60 -8.59
CA TRP A 517 25.93 -24.06 -9.57
C TRP A 517 26.60 -24.52 -10.86
N THR A 518 26.12 -25.63 -11.40
CA THR A 518 26.43 -26.09 -12.75
C THR A 518 25.22 -25.83 -13.63
N PHE A 519 25.42 -25.17 -14.77
CA PHE A 519 24.37 -24.89 -15.75
C PHE A 519 24.36 -25.95 -16.83
N ALA A 520 23.18 -26.37 -17.25
CA ALA A 520 23.03 -27.20 -18.44
C ALA A 520 23.59 -26.47 -19.66
N ASP A 521 24.24 -27.20 -20.55
CA ASP A 521 24.75 -26.72 -21.84
C ASP A 521 23.63 -26.54 -22.88
N TRP A 522 22.42 -26.98 -22.56
CA TRP A 522 21.21 -26.83 -23.35
C TRP A 522 20.17 -25.88 -22.69
N LYS A 523 19.22 -25.43 -23.49
CA LYS A 523 18.08 -24.59 -23.08
C LYS A 523 16.82 -25.05 -23.79
N PHE A 524 15.66 -24.88 -23.16
CA PHE A 524 14.39 -24.92 -23.87
C PHE A 524 14.10 -23.57 -24.51
N ALA A 525 13.93 -23.56 -25.83
CA ALA A 525 13.62 -22.34 -26.58
C ALA A 525 12.12 -22.00 -26.51
N GLU A 526 11.30 -23.02 -26.24
CA GLU A 526 9.85 -22.98 -26.25
C GLU A 526 9.25 -22.35 -24.99
N PHE A 527 10.02 -22.28 -23.90
CA PHE A 527 9.51 -21.94 -22.56
C PHE A 527 10.27 -20.78 -21.94
N GLY A 528 9.55 -19.76 -21.47
CA GLY A 528 10.13 -18.62 -20.77
C GLY A 528 10.19 -18.78 -19.24
N LEU A 529 9.20 -19.47 -18.67
CA LEU A 529 9.04 -19.64 -17.22
C LEU A 529 8.72 -21.11 -16.93
N VAL A 530 9.67 -21.81 -16.31
CA VAL A 530 9.50 -23.21 -15.92
C VAL A 530 9.57 -23.31 -14.40
N GLY A 531 8.59 -23.98 -13.80
CA GLY A 531 8.53 -24.28 -12.38
C GLY A 531 8.55 -25.80 -12.13
N PHE A 532 8.92 -26.22 -10.93
CA PHE A 532 8.84 -27.63 -10.52
C PHE A 532 7.57 -27.89 -9.73
N VAL A 533 7.03 -29.12 -9.83
CA VAL A 533 6.02 -29.60 -8.89
C VAL A 533 6.74 -30.03 -7.61
N ASN A 534 6.54 -29.29 -6.53
CA ASN A 534 7.16 -29.56 -5.23
C ASN A 534 6.42 -30.65 -4.46
N PHE A 535 7.17 -31.40 -3.65
CA PHE A 535 6.68 -32.44 -2.73
C PHE A 535 7.24 -32.17 -1.33
N GLY A 536 7.28 -33.18 -0.46
CA GLY A 536 7.87 -33.08 0.87
C GLY A 536 9.38 -32.87 0.84
N ARG A 537 9.98 -32.90 2.05
CA ARG A 537 11.43 -32.74 2.27
C ARG A 537 12.24 -33.59 1.29
N ASN A 538 13.17 -32.97 0.57
CA ASN A 538 14.05 -33.67 -0.36
C ASN A 538 13.29 -34.52 -1.39
N TYR A 539 12.16 -34.00 -1.88
CA TYR A 539 11.25 -34.68 -2.80
C TYR A 539 10.53 -35.92 -2.22
N ALA A 540 10.50 -36.08 -0.89
CA ALA A 540 9.80 -37.18 -0.26
C ALA A 540 8.30 -37.16 -0.55
N GLY A 541 7.72 -38.34 -0.74
CA GLY A 541 6.30 -38.48 -1.11
C GLY A 541 6.01 -38.21 -2.59
N ALA A 542 7.05 -38.08 -3.44
CA ALA A 542 6.89 -38.10 -4.88
C ALA A 542 6.08 -39.32 -5.32
N ARG A 543 5.16 -39.10 -6.26
CA ARG A 543 4.18 -40.12 -6.70
C ARG A 543 4.81 -41.32 -7.43
N ASP A 544 5.97 -41.13 -8.04
CA ASP A 544 6.67 -42.07 -8.91
C ASP A 544 8.15 -41.64 -9.05
N GLU A 545 8.87 -42.27 -9.98
CA GLU A 545 10.29 -42.04 -10.25
C GLU A 545 10.60 -40.84 -11.15
N PHE A 546 9.60 -39.99 -11.41
CA PHE A 546 9.76 -38.79 -12.22
C PHE A 546 9.78 -37.53 -11.36
N VAL A 547 10.47 -36.51 -11.87
CA VAL A 547 10.28 -35.13 -11.49
C VAL A 547 9.38 -34.47 -12.52
N TYR A 548 8.34 -33.79 -12.02
CA TYR A 548 7.41 -33.03 -12.84
C TYR A 548 7.77 -31.54 -12.81
N ALA A 549 7.66 -30.89 -13.96
CA ALA A 549 7.78 -29.46 -14.12
C ALA A 549 6.63 -28.94 -14.99
N TYR A 550 6.31 -27.66 -14.87
CA TYR A 550 5.27 -27.00 -15.66
C TYR A 550 5.80 -25.70 -16.24
N SER A 551 5.17 -25.25 -17.33
CA SER A 551 5.49 -23.96 -17.95
C SER A 551 4.25 -23.35 -18.58
N HIS A 552 4.12 -22.03 -18.57
CA HIS A 552 3.16 -21.38 -19.46
C HIS A 552 3.66 -21.57 -20.90
N ASP A 553 2.75 -21.76 -21.85
CA ASP A 553 3.13 -22.15 -23.21
C ASP A 553 3.56 -20.96 -24.08
N ASP A 554 4.58 -20.23 -23.63
CA ASP A 554 5.19 -19.11 -24.37
C ASP A 554 6.70 -19.04 -24.10
N PRO A 555 7.53 -18.72 -25.12
CA PRO A 555 8.97 -18.59 -24.95
C PRO A 555 9.40 -17.41 -24.07
N ARG A 556 8.53 -16.41 -23.83
CA ARG A 556 8.82 -15.22 -23.02
C ARG A 556 8.21 -15.32 -21.63
N ALA A 557 9.01 -15.05 -20.60
CA ALA A 557 8.59 -15.17 -19.21
C ALA A 557 7.57 -14.12 -18.73
N ASP A 558 7.45 -12.99 -19.43
CA ASP A 558 6.60 -11.85 -19.03
C ASP A 558 5.33 -11.71 -19.89
N THR A 559 5.06 -12.68 -20.76
CA THR A 559 3.91 -12.66 -21.69
C THR A 559 2.90 -13.73 -21.27
N PRO A 560 1.66 -13.35 -20.88
CA PRO A 560 0.64 -14.33 -20.54
C PRO A 560 0.29 -15.23 -21.72
N ALA A 561 0.36 -16.55 -21.50
CA ALA A 561 -0.08 -17.57 -22.45
C ALA A 561 -1.55 -17.94 -22.24
N ASP A 562 -2.07 -18.79 -23.13
CA ASP A 562 -3.43 -19.33 -23.06
C ASP A 562 -3.53 -20.63 -22.26
N ARG A 563 -2.41 -21.33 -22.08
CA ARG A 563 -2.33 -22.65 -21.45
C ARG A 563 -1.02 -22.87 -20.70
N PHE A 564 -1.03 -23.80 -19.76
CA PHE A 564 0.17 -24.43 -19.22
C PHE A 564 0.40 -25.81 -19.84
N ILE A 565 1.66 -26.20 -19.91
CA ILE A 565 2.13 -27.53 -20.26
C ILE A 565 2.73 -28.20 -19.03
N LEU A 566 2.67 -29.53 -19.01
CA LEU A 566 3.36 -30.37 -18.02
C LEU A 566 4.47 -31.13 -18.74
N MET A 567 5.62 -31.24 -18.10
CA MET A 567 6.76 -32.03 -18.56
C MET A 567 7.31 -32.85 -17.40
N ARG A 568 8.04 -33.92 -17.70
CA ARG A 568 8.73 -34.71 -16.68
C ARG A 568 10.01 -35.33 -17.19
N ALA A 569 10.90 -35.68 -16.27
CA ALA A 569 12.07 -36.49 -16.54
C ALA A 569 12.31 -37.46 -15.37
N PRO A 570 12.91 -38.64 -15.60
CA PRO A 570 13.32 -39.52 -14.51
C PRO A 570 14.26 -38.78 -13.55
N LYS A 571 14.06 -38.94 -12.23
CA LYS A 571 14.82 -38.23 -11.17
C LYS A 571 16.33 -38.22 -11.39
N ARG A 572 16.89 -39.33 -11.88
CA ARG A 572 18.33 -39.53 -12.10
C ARG A 572 18.87 -39.00 -13.44
N ARG A 573 18.00 -38.48 -14.31
CA ARG A 573 18.34 -38.03 -15.67
C ARG A 573 17.90 -36.59 -15.95
N LEU A 574 17.65 -35.79 -14.90
CA LEU A 574 17.17 -34.41 -15.03
C LEU A 574 18.09 -33.52 -15.87
N THR A 575 19.40 -33.76 -15.81
CA THR A 575 20.43 -32.97 -16.52
C THR A 575 20.50 -33.29 -18.01
N GLU A 576 19.83 -34.35 -18.48
CA GLU A 576 19.86 -34.79 -19.86
C GLU A 576 18.66 -34.22 -20.64
N HIS A 577 18.89 -33.37 -21.63
CA HIS A 577 17.83 -32.79 -22.46
C HIS A 577 16.87 -33.85 -23.04
N ALA A 578 17.42 -34.94 -23.58
CA ALA A 578 16.67 -36.01 -24.22
C ALA A 578 15.85 -36.90 -23.26
N ALA A 579 16.01 -36.74 -21.94
CA ALA A 579 15.25 -37.48 -20.94
C ALA A 579 13.90 -36.84 -20.61
N TRP A 580 13.71 -35.58 -21.01
CA TRP A 580 12.46 -34.85 -20.80
C TRP A 580 11.39 -35.30 -21.79
N GLU A 581 10.19 -35.55 -21.26
CA GLU A 581 8.99 -35.83 -22.03
C GLU A 581 7.86 -34.88 -21.63
N PHE A 582 6.98 -34.59 -22.58
CA PHE A 582 5.94 -33.58 -22.50
C PHE A 582 4.58 -34.24 -22.51
N PHE A 583 3.66 -33.71 -21.71
CA PHE A 583 2.28 -34.14 -21.74
C PHE A 583 1.67 -33.78 -23.09
N GLU A 584 1.13 -34.77 -23.81
CA GLU A 584 0.42 -34.57 -25.08
C GLU A 584 -1.08 -34.39 -24.83
N LYS A 585 -1.68 -35.30 -24.06
CA LYS A 585 -3.12 -35.34 -23.78
C LYS A 585 -3.44 -36.33 -22.67
N ARG A 586 -4.68 -36.29 -22.18
CA ARG A 586 -5.29 -37.39 -21.40
C ARG A 586 -5.85 -38.44 -22.36
N GLY A 587 -5.53 -39.71 -22.12
CA GLY A 587 -6.16 -40.85 -22.76
C GLY A 587 -7.60 -41.02 -22.32
N ALA A 588 -8.34 -41.90 -23.00
CA ALA A 588 -9.75 -42.19 -22.68
C ALA A 588 -9.94 -42.80 -21.28
N ASP A 589 -8.90 -43.42 -20.73
CA ASP A 589 -8.81 -43.98 -19.38
C ASP A 589 -8.42 -42.92 -18.31
N GLY A 590 -8.22 -41.66 -18.72
CA GLY A 590 -7.78 -40.57 -17.85
C GLY A 590 -6.28 -40.58 -17.54
N GLN A 591 -5.50 -41.51 -18.09
CA GLN A 591 -4.05 -41.56 -17.93
C GLN A 591 -3.35 -40.56 -18.87
N PRO A 592 -2.18 -40.04 -18.51
CA PRO A 592 -1.46 -39.09 -19.33
C PRO A 592 -0.73 -39.81 -20.48
N VAL A 593 -0.83 -39.26 -21.68
CA VAL A 593 0.00 -39.64 -22.83
C VAL A 593 1.18 -38.69 -22.89
N TRP A 594 2.39 -39.25 -23.00
CA TRP A 594 3.65 -38.51 -23.03
C TRP A 594 4.31 -38.62 -24.39
N THR A 595 4.93 -37.53 -24.83
CA THR A 595 5.68 -37.45 -26.08
C THR A 595 7.08 -36.88 -25.82
N ARG A 596 8.07 -37.30 -26.62
CA ARG A 596 9.40 -36.68 -26.63
C ARG A 596 9.52 -35.54 -27.64
N ASP A 597 8.54 -35.38 -28.52
CA ASP A 597 8.47 -34.24 -29.43
C ASP A 597 7.79 -33.06 -28.72
N VAL A 598 8.57 -32.05 -28.36
CA VAL A 598 8.08 -30.82 -27.72
C VAL A 598 7.00 -30.12 -28.56
N ARG A 599 6.98 -30.31 -29.89
CA ARG A 599 5.96 -29.72 -30.78
C ARG A 599 4.59 -30.36 -30.63
N ALA A 600 4.54 -31.59 -30.13
CA ALA A 600 3.31 -32.34 -29.88
C ALA A 600 2.74 -32.10 -28.46
N ARG A 601 3.37 -31.25 -27.63
CA ARG A 601 2.88 -30.94 -26.28
C ARG A 601 1.45 -30.37 -26.30
N GLY A 602 0.62 -30.82 -25.38
CA GLY A 602 -0.74 -30.34 -25.17
C GLY A 602 -0.92 -29.58 -23.87
N ALA A 603 -2.15 -29.09 -23.67
CA ALA A 603 -2.52 -28.32 -22.50
C ALA A 603 -2.77 -29.23 -21.28
N VAL A 604 -2.16 -28.91 -20.14
CA VAL A 604 -2.53 -29.50 -18.85
C VAL A 604 -3.52 -28.63 -18.08
N PHE A 605 -3.53 -27.33 -18.37
CA PHE A 605 -4.40 -26.32 -17.79
C PHE A 605 -4.61 -25.21 -18.83
N GLU A 606 -5.80 -24.64 -18.91
CA GLU A 606 -6.18 -23.61 -19.87
C GLU A 606 -6.88 -22.44 -19.16
N HIS A 607 -6.35 -21.24 -19.36
CA HIS A 607 -7.01 -20.00 -19.02
C HIS A 607 -6.53 -18.93 -20.00
N ARG A 608 -7.33 -18.71 -21.04
CA ARG A 608 -6.97 -17.84 -22.16
C ARG A 608 -6.46 -16.46 -21.68
N GLY A 609 -5.26 -16.09 -22.11
CA GLY A 609 -4.58 -14.82 -21.82
C GLY A 609 -4.22 -14.59 -20.35
N ALA A 610 -4.22 -15.64 -19.53
CA ALA A 610 -4.01 -15.55 -18.09
C ALA A 610 -2.99 -16.56 -17.53
N CYS A 611 -2.43 -17.48 -18.33
CA CYS A 611 -1.40 -18.40 -17.87
C CYS A 611 -0.03 -17.70 -17.81
N LEU A 612 0.46 -17.40 -16.61
CA LEU A 612 1.77 -16.75 -16.41
C LEU A 612 2.50 -17.30 -15.17
N ARG A 613 2.77 -16.47 -14.15
CA ARG A 613 3.60 -16.84 -13.00
C ARG A 613 2.81 -17.77 -12.08
N SER A 614 3.45 -18.86 -11.63
CA SER A 614 2.77 -19.95 -10.94
C SER A 614 3.68 -20.79 -10.06
N ALA A 615 3.10 -21.41 -9.02
CA ALA A 615 3.73 -22.46 -8.22
C ALA A 615 2.79 -23.65 -7.99
N MET A 616 3.34 -24.87 -7.96
CA MET A 616 2.58 -26.08 -7.66
C MET A 616 3.28 -26.90 -6.58
N THR A 617 2.55 -27.23 -5.51
CA THR A 617 3.04 -28.10 -4.44
C THR A 617 2.00 -29.17 -4.09
N TYR A 618 2.43 -30.42 -3.90
CA TYR A 618 1.57 -31.51 -3.47
C TYR A 618 1.27 -31.44 -1.96
N CYS A 619 0.00 -31.31 -1.61
CA CYS A 619 -0.49 -31.39 -0.24
C CYS A 619 -0.83 -32.84 0.12
N ALA A 620 0.15 -33.55 0.68
CA ALA A 620 0.01 -34.98 1.00
C ALA A 620 -1.19 -35.33 1.89
N PRO A 621 -1.52 -34.58 2.97
CA PRO A 621 -2.66 -34.91 3.81
C PRO A 621 -4.01 -34.83 3.08
N LEU A 622 -4.15 -33.89 2.13
CA LEU A 622 -5.38 -33.76 1.32
C LEU A 622 -5.36 -34.65 0.08
N ARG A 623 -4.19 -35.20 -0.29
CA ARG A 623 -3.94 -35.92 -1.54
C ARG A 623 -4.31 -35.09 -2.77
N ARG A 624 -3.94 -33.80 -2.73
CA ARG A 624 -4.20 -32.83 -3.79
C ARG A 624 -2.93 -32.09 -4.19
N TYR A 625 -2.75 -31.88 -5.49
CA TYR A 625 -1.82 -30.89 -6.01
C TYR A 625 -2.46 -29.52 -5.85
N LEU A 626 -1.81 -28.59 -5.14
CA LEU A 626 -2.27 -27.22 -5.00
C LEU A 626 -1.47 -26.34 -5.96
N TRP A 627 -2.18 -25.63 -6.84
CA TRP A 627 -1.59 -24.78 -7.87
C TRP A 627 -1.99 -23.33 -7.62
N TRP A 628 -1.03 -22.50 -7.19
CA TRP A 628 -1.17 -21.05 -7.17
C TRP A 628 -0.90 -20.50 -8.57
N GLN A 629 -1.86 -19.76 -9.12
CA GLN A 629 -1.73 -19.12 -10.43
C GLN A 629 -2.11 -17.65 -10.34
N GLN A 630 -1.16 -16.80 -10.73
CA GLN A 630 -1.36 -15.36 -10.81
C GLN A 630 -2.45 -15.04 -11.84
N LEU A 631 -3.33 -14.07 -11.56
CA LEU A 631 -4.18 -13.47 -12.58
C LEU A 631 -3.46 -12.23 -13.15
N PRO A 632 -2.99 -12.26 -14.41
CA PRO A 632 -2.36 -11.10 -15.01
C PRO A 632 -3.31 -9.91 -15.09
N GLN A 633 -2.76 -8.71 -14.99
CA GLN A 633 -3.49 -7.47 -15.19
C GLN A 633 -4.18 -7.44 -16.57
N PRO A 634 -5.26 -6.67 -16.73
CA PRO A 634 -5.92 -6.49 -18.02
C PRO A 634 -4.95 -5.99 -19.10
N ALA A 635 -5.23 -6.32 -20.37
CA ALA A 635 -4.46 -5.78 -21.48
C ALA A 635 -4.45 -4.24 -21.46
N GLY A 636 -3.28 -3.62 -21.67
CA GLY A 636 -3.11 -2.17 -21.65
C GLY A 636 -3.00 -1.53 -20.26
N PHE A 637 -3.01 -2.29 -19.17
CA PHE A 637 -2.86 -1.78 -17.80
C PHE A 637 -1.45 -1.24 -17.51
N THR A 638 -0.42 -1.99 -17.92
CA THR A 638 1.01 -1.72 -17.76
C THR A 638 1.77 -2.38 -18.91
N ASN A 639 3.06 -2.07 -19.08
CA ASN A 639 3.93 -2.75 -20.06
C ASN A 639 4.21 -4.22 -19.70
N ASP A 640 4.11 -4.60 -18.42
CA ASP A 640 4.15 -5.98 -17.93
C ASP A 640 2.81 -6.30 -17.25
N ARG A 641 2.01 -7.17 -17.87
CA ARG A 641 0.71 -7.63 -17.31
C ARG A 641 0.91 -8.53 -16.09
N GLY A 642 2.09 -9.09 -15.89
CA GLY A 642 2.45 -9.86 -14.70
C GLY A 642 2.69 -9.00 -13.47
N ASP A 643 2.79 -7.68 -13.56
CA ASP A 643 3.05 -6.82 -12.40
C ASP A 643 1.80 -6.72 -11.49
N THR A 644 1.76 -7.57 -10.47
CA THR A 644 0.73 -7.56 -9.42
C THR A 644 1.33 -7.31 -8.04
N ARG A 645 2.46 -6.58 -7.98
CA ARG A 645 3.19 -6.32 -6.73
C ARG A 645 2.35 -5.63 -5.67
N PHE A 646 1.54 -4.65 -6.07
CA PHE A 646 0.76 -3.82 -5.15
C PHE A 646 -0.75 -4.09 -5.19
N ALA A 647 -1.25 -4.69 -6.27
CA ALA A 647 -2.65 -5.02 -6.45
C ALA A 647 -2.80 -6.08 -7.54
N GLY A 648 -3.81 -6.93 -7.42
CA GLY A 648 -4.09 -7.97 -8.39
C GLY A 648 -4.81 -9.14 -7.75
N GLY A 649 -4.99 -10.20 -8.52
CA GLY A 649 -5.67 -11.41 -8.10
C GLY A 649 -4.84 -12.65 -8.35
N PHE A 650 -5.32 -13.76 -7.83
CA PHE A 650 -4.80 -15.09 -8.14
C PHE A 650 -5.89 -16.12 -7.89
N ALA A 651 -5.62 -17.34 -8.32
CA ALA A 651 -6.44 -18.51 -8.04
C ALA A 651 -5.58 -19.61 -7.41
N ILE A 652 -6.22 -20.40 -6.54
CA ILE A 652 -5.72 -21.70 -6.12
C ILE A 652 -6.58 -22.76 -6.80
N TYR A 653 -5.95 -23.58 -7.62
CA TYR A 653 -6.56 -24.76 -8.20
C TYR A 653 -6.07 -26.01 -7.48
N ASP A 654 -6.89 -27.05 -7.49
CA ASP A 654 -6.51 -28.34 -6.94
C ASP A 654 -6.87 -29.51 -7.86
N ALA A 655 -6.07 -30.58 -7.81
CA ALA A 655 -6.27 -31.78 -8.61
C ALA A 655 -5.78 -33.05 -7.89
N PRO A 656 -6.32 -34.24 -8.23
CA PRO A 656 -5.81 -35.51 -7.69
C PRO A 656 -4.52 -35.95 -8.37
N GLU A 657 -4.28 -35.49 -9.60
CA GLU A 657 -3.10 -35.79 -10.41
C GLU A 657 -2.49 -34.47 -10.90
N PRO A 658 -1.17 -34.40 -11.21
CA PRO A 658 -0.55 -33.18 -11.72
C PRO A 658 -1.00 -32.84 -13.16
N TRP A 659 -1.75 -33.74 -13.80
CA TRP A 659 -2.45 -33.52 -15.07
C TRP A 659 -3.98 -33.39 -14.92
N GLY A 660 -4.46 -32.96 -13.75
CA GLY A 660 -5.87 -32.72 -13.49
C GLY A 660 -6.67 -33.99 -13.14
N PRO A 661 -8.01 -33.97 -13.25
CA PRO A 661 -8.82 -32.80 -13.59
C PRO A 661 -8.65 -31.70 -12.55
N TRP A 662 -8.51 -30.46 -13.02
CA TRP A 662 -8.36 -29.28 -12.17
C TRP A 662 -9.73 -28.78 -11.70
N THR A 663 -9.77 -28.35 -10.45
CA THR A 663 -10.91 -27.69 -9.82
C THR A 663 -10.46 -26.42 -9.12
N THR A 664 -11.37 -25.49 -8.87
CA THR A 664 -11.07 -24.20 -8.21
C THR A 664 -11.32 -24.30 -6.71
N ALA A 665 -10.25 -24.18 -5.92
CA ALA A 665 -10.30 -24.13 -4.46
C ALA A 665 -10.44 -22.68 -3.93
N PHE A 666 -9.85 -21.72 -4.64
CA PHE A 666 -9.96 -20.29 -4.34
C PHE A 666 -9.80 -19.47 -5.61
N PHE A 667 -10.56 -18.40 -5.76
CA PHE A 667 -10.42 -17.47 -6.88
C PHE A 667 -10.72 -16.06 -6.40
N THR A 668 -9.79 -15.14 -6.62
CA THR A 668 -10.06 -13.72 -6.43
C THR A 668 -9.41 -12.89 -7.53
N PRO A 669 -10.16 -12.05 -8.26
CA PRO A 669 -9.59 -11.10 -9.21
C PRO A 669 -8.89 -9.92 -8.51
N ARG A 670 -9.15 -9.73 -7.21
CA ARG A 670 -8.50 -8.70 -6.39
C ARG A 670 -8.35 -9.20 -4.95
N TRP A 671 -7.12 -9.47 -4.56
CA TRP A 671 -6.80 -9.81 -3.18
C TRP A 671 -6.62 -8.53 -2.32
N ASP A 672 -6.67 -8.69 -1.01
CA ASP A 672 -6.61 -7.61 -0.01
C ASP A 672 -5.19 -7.03 0.18
N VAL A 673 -4.18 -7.67 -0.43
CA VAL A 673 -2.83 -7.15 -0.70
C VAL A 673 -2.43 -7.50 -2.13
N GLY A 674 -1.37 -6.89 -2.66
CA GLY A 674 -0.78 -7.34 -3.92
C GLY A 674 -0.29 -8.79 -3.79
N PRO A 675 -0.69 -9.72 -4.67
CA PRO A 675 -0.23 -11.10 -4.59
C PRO A 675 1.22 -11.29 -5.06
N GLY A 676 1.85 -10.28 -5.66
CA GLY A 676 3.22 -10.35 -6.13
C GLY A 676 3.37 -11.13 -7.43
N GLU A 677 4.60 -11.26 -7.86
CA GLU A 677 5.02 -12.00 -9.06
C GLU A 677 5.22 -13.49 -8.80
N HIS A 678 5.19 -13.94 -7.54
CA HIS A 678 5.33 -15.34 -7.18
C HIS A 678 4.48 -15.67 -5.96
N GLY A 679 3.96 -16.89 -5.89
CA GLY A 679 3.24 -17.42 -4.73
C GLY A 679 3.35 -18.95 -4.69
N ASP A 680 3.78 -19.52 -3.56
CA ASP A 680 3.97 -20.96 -3.36
C ASP A 680 3.58 -21.39 -1.95
N PHE A 681 3.13 -22.63 -1.79
CA PHE A 681 2.84 -23.26 -0.50
C PHE A 681 3.94 -24.27 -0.17
N PRO A 682 5.06 -23.88 0.46
CA PRO A 682 6.12 -24.83 0.81
C PRO A 682 5.57 -25.96 1.70
N ALA A 683 5.80 -27.22 1.26
CA ALA A 683 5.32 -28.41 1.95
C ALA A 683 5.75 -28.47 3.43
N LYS A 684 6.92 -27.88 3.75
CA LYS A 684 7.43 -27.75 5.12
C LYS A 684 6.45 -27.06 6.08
N TRP A 685 5.69 -26.09 5.59
CA TRP A 685 4.80 -25.26 6.39
C TRP A 685 3.32 -25.62 6.21
N MET A 686 3.06 -26.84 5.72
CA MET A 686 1.73 -27.45 5.78
C MET A 686 1.53 -28.16 7.11
N SER A 687 0.41 -27.91 7.77
CA SER A 687 0.04 -28.66 8.99
C SER A 687 -0.13 -30.16 8.70
N VAL A 688 0.01 -30.99 9.73
CA VAL A 688 -0.13 -32.45 9.65
C VAL A 688 -1.45 -32.89 8.98
N GLY A 689 -2.55 -32.16 9.22
CA GLY A 689 -3.85 -32.44 8.60
C GLY A 689 -4.10 -31.74 7.27
N GLY A 690 -3.14 -30.96 6.75
CA GLY A 690 -3.27 -30.19 5.51
C GLY A 690 -4.28 -29.03 5.57
N ARG A 691 -4.89 -28.76 6.74
CA ARG A 691 -5.91 -27.72 6.89
C ARG A 691 -5.33 -26.32 7.11
N THR A 692 -4.13 -26.21 7.64
CA THR A 692 -3.39 -24.94 7.68
C THR A 692 -2.23 -24.99 6.72
N LEU A 693 -2.14 -23.99 5.84
CA LEU A 693 -1.09 -23.76 4.87
C LEU A 693 -0.47 -22.39 5.09
N HIS A 694 0.72 -22.15 4.52
CA HIS A 694 1.35 -20.84 4.52
C HIS A 694 1.80 -20.50 3.12
N LEU A 695 1.23 -19.45 2.53
CA LEU A 695 1.63 -18.94 1.23
C LEU A 695 2.88 -18.08 1.41
N VAL A 696 3.98 -18.49 0.78
CA VAL A 696 5.13 -17.63 0.49
C VAL A 696 4.82 -16.87 -0.79
N PHE A 697 4.79 -15.54 -0.75
CA PHE A 697 4.47 -14.72 -1.92
C PHE A 697 5.31 -13.44 -1.96
N SER A 698 5.34 -12.77 -3.11
CA SER A 698 6.23 -11.63 -3.36
C SER A 698 5.55 -10.25 -3.34
N GLY A 699 4.33 -10.17 -2.81
CA GLY A 699 3.59 -8.91 -2.69
C GLY A 699 4.37 -7.83 -1.95
N ASP A 700 4.30 -6.59 -2.43
CA ASP A 700 5.11 -5.45 -1.96
C ASP A 700 6.64 -5.65 -2.10
N ASP A 701 7.07 -6.44 -3.10
CA ASP A 701 8.49 -6.75 -3.37
C ASP A 701 9.24 -7.25 -2.13
N CYS A 702 8.73 -8.28 -1.46
CA CYS A 702 9.42 -8.86 -0.31
C CYS A 702 9.13 -10.35 -0.17
N PHE A 703 9.94 -11.06 0.63
CA PHE A 703 9.61 -12.41 1.07
C PHE A 703 8.49 -12.33 2.10
N ALA A 704 7.25 -12.59 1.69
CA ALA A 704 6.07 -12.51 2.55
C ALA A 704 5.47 -13.90 2.81
N VAL A 705 5.02 -14.13 4.04
CA VAL A 705 4.40 -15.39 4.46
C VAL A 705 3.03 -15.10 5.07
N ARG A 706 1.99 -15.77 4.57
CA ARG A 706 0.62 -15.62 5.09
C ARG A 706 -0.05 -16.97 5.31
N GLU A 707 -0.56 -17.16 6.52
CA GLU A 707 -1.37 -18.33 6.89
C GLU A 707 -2.70 -18.35 6.10
N ALA A 708 -3.06 -19.53 5.60
CA ALA A 708 -4.36 -19.84 5.02
C ALA A 708 -4.94 -21.08 5.71
N ARG A 709 -6.25 -21.07 5.98
CA ARG A 709 -6.99 -22.20 6.53
C ARG A 709 -7.94 -22.74 5.48
N ILE A 710 -7.86 -24.04 5.24
CA ILE A 710 -8.74 -24.77 4.34
C ILE A 710 -9.97 -25.23 5.13
N GLU A 711 -11.14 -24.86 4.62
CA GLU A 711 -12.40 -25.51 4.95
C GLU A 711 -12.61 -26.68 3.99
N LEU A 712 -12.81 -27.88 4.52
CA LEU A 712 -13.08 -29.08 3.73
C LEU A 712 -14.59 -29.29 3.58
N ARG A 713 -15.00 -29.91 2.47
CA ARG A 713 -16.39 -30.32 2.24
C ARG A 713 -16.80 -31.56 3.02
#